data_AF-A0A6G9YIL1-F1
#
_entry.id   AF-A0A6G9YIL1-F1
#
_cell.length_a   1.000
_cell.length_b   1.000
_cell.length_c   1.000
_cell.angle_alpha   90.00
_cell.angle_beta   90.00
_cell.angle_gamma   90.00
#
_symmetry.space_group_name_H-M   'P 1'
#
loop_
_entity.id
_entity.type
_entity.pdbx_description
1 polymer ?
#
loop_
_entity_poly.entity_id
_entity_poly.type
_entity_poly.pdbx_seq_one_letter_code
_entity_poly.pdbx_strand_id
1 'polypeptide(L)'
;MTCDEPGCGGEVVDGYCAVCGTAPAAATGAELPARCAEIGCAGTIVDGYCDICGAAPDTTHGTEVTRGTGITQGTGTTRGTGRSVRTGRASGRSSTRGRLGAGMVDVPRVPRVDPATAIMADPQVAENKRFCGKCERPVGRGRDGQPGRTDGFCPNCGTRFSFAPKLAAGDVVGGQYEVAGCLAHGGLGWIYLAVDRNVSDRWVVLKGLLNSGDADAMLAALAERRFLAEVEHPSIVKIHNFVEHTGRDGVPVGYIVMEYIGGTSLKQILRDRRDADGANLAPAQAIAYVLEMLPALGYLHSLGLAYCDFKPDNVMQTDEQLKLIDLGAVIAMDDQDSPIYGTIGYQAPEIGETGPTVATEVYTVGRTLAVLIMDVPQQGGHFGALPDPSTEPVLAKHDSLYRCILRATDPDPEARFASMEEMADQLTGALREVLSAEDGVPRPGMSTYFGPVRGVFGAGIAPLADPVKIIAALPVPLVDPTDSAAALLATTTGATPAELERAFTAGLRSVVTGRDESIEIPLRLVRAALESGDAADALRRLDALTAALPGDWRMAWYRGQARLLTGEFPEAAAEFEAVYAALPGEPAPKLALAAVAELSSGTDSVATVSEPGKYAAPDEAAARARLSMATAAKYYELVWRTDRGYLSAAFGLARQRRRGGDRDGAVAVLDQVDPGSALFTEARIAAVETLLAERDSASIAESVLRDAAERAGRLALDSKRRGAEVRRQVLSAALGWLRAGRKPDDDAPLLGAPLNEDGVRTGLERCYRDLAREAEDSWARIALVEQANTIRPRTTL
;
A
#
# COMPACT_ATOMS: atom_id res chain seq x y z
N MET A 1 -6.35 19.37 57.58
CA MET A 1 -5.90 18.62 58.79
C MET A 1 -4.38 18.52 58.72
N THR A 2 -3.62 18.51 59.82
CA THR A 2 -2.18 18.23 59.79
C THR A 2 -1.92 16.74 59.56
N CYS A 3 -0.84 16.36 58.88
CA CYS A 3 -0.44 14.95 58.68
C CYS A 3 -0.19 14.31 60.04
N ASP A 4 -0.84 13.18 60.30
CA ASP A 4 -0.69 12.42 61.55
C ASP A 4 0.64 11.66 61.61
N GLU A 5 1.47 11.76 60.55
CA GLU A 5 2.70 10.99 60.44
C GLU A 5 3.87 11.62 61.18
N PRO A 6 4.57 10.86 62.06
CA PRO A 6 5.63 11.41 62.91
C PRO A 6 6.73 12.11 62.10
N GLY A 7 6.92 13.41 62.37
CA GLY A 7 7.95 14.22 61.72
C GLY A 7 7.49 14.93 60.43
N CYS A 8 6.23 14.78 60.00
CA CYS A 8 5.70 15.50 58.85
C CYS A 8 4.89 16.74 59.27
N GLY A 9 5.39 17.94 58.92
CA GLY A 9 4.66 19.21 59.12
C GLY A 9 3.63 19.54 58.02
N GLY A 10 3.26 18.58 57.16
CA GLY A 10 2.38 18.82 56.02
C GLY A 10 0.90 18.83 56.35
N GLU A 11 0.09 19.44 55.50
CA GLU A 11 -1.37 19.44 55.62
C GLU A 11 -2.01 18.38 54.72
N VAL A 12 -3.00 17.66 55.25
CA VAL A 12 -3.92 16.76 54.56
C VAL A 12 -4.91 17.59 53.73
N VAL A 13 -4.86 17.37 52.43
CA VAL A 13 -5.70 17.97 51.38
C VAL A 13 -6.16 16.84 50.47
N ASP A 14 -7.46 16.77 50.16
CA ASP A 14 -8.06 15.68 49.37
C ASP A 14 -7.83 14.25 49.92
N GLY A 15 -7.79 14.12 51.26
CA GLY A 15 -7.64 12.81 51.92
C GLY A 15 -6.21 12.29 51.97
N TYR A 16 -5.19 13.08 51.63
CA TYR A 16 -3.78 12.72 51.77
C TYR A 16 -2.92 13.93 52.14
N CYS A 17 -1.84 13.74 52.89
CA CYS A 17 -0.91 14.82 53.20
C CYS A 17 -0.14 15.33 51.97
N ALA A 18 -0.08 16.66 51.81
CA ALA A 18 0.65 17.35 50.75
C ALA A 18 2.18 17.19 50.81
N VAL A 19 2.74 16.70 51.92
CA VAL A 19 4.19 16.50 52.13
C VAL A 19 4.55 15.02 52.23
N CYS A 20 3.87 14.26 53.11
CA CYS A 20 4.16 12.85 53.39
C CYS A 20 3.36 11.85 52.52
N GLY A 21 2.23 12.26 51.93
CA GLY A 21 1.35 11.39 51.16
C GLY A 21 0.46 10.43 51.99
N THR A 22 0.47 10.52 53.32
CA THR A 22 -0.32 9.65 54.22
C THR A 22 -1.80 10.06 54.27
N ALA A 23 -2.72 9.09 54.20
CA ALA A 23 -4.17 9.32 54.34
C ALA A 23 -4.63 9.35 55.81
N PRO A 24 -5.62 10.17 56.20
CA PRO A 24 -6.22 10.13 57.52
C PRO A 24 -7.20 8.93 57.64
N ALA A 25 -7.35 8.40 58.85
CA ALA A 25 -8.32 7.33 59.13
C ALA A 25 -9.77 7.79 58.90
N ALA A 26 -10.56 6.96 58.21
CA ALA A 26 -11.80 7.30 57.51
C ALA A 26 -13.00 7.78 58.36
N ALA A 27 -13.88 8.59 57.73
CA ALA A 27 -15.33 8.57 57.97
C ALA A 27 -16.10 8.92 56.67
N THR A 28 -17.11 8.10 56.36
CA THR A 28 -17.95 8.08 55.16
C THR A 28 -19.13 9.05 55.20
N GLY A 29 -19.47 9.67 54.05
CA GLY A 29 -20.78 10.28 53.80
C GLY A 29 -20.86 10.91 52.39
N ALA A 30 -21.69 10.35 51.50
CA ALA A 30 -21.94 10.87 50.15
C ALA A 30 -23.41 11.31 50.03
N GLU A 31 -23.65 12.51 49.48
CA GLU A 31 -24.97 12.98 49.04
C GLU A 31 -25.25 12.55 47.59
N LEU A 32 -26.53 12.31 47.26
CA LEU A 32 -26.99 11.85 45.95
C LEU A 32 -27.33 13.03 44.99
N PRO A 33 -27.03 12.92 43.68
CA PRO A 33 -27.21 14.01 42.70
C PRO A 33 -28.65 14.19 42.16
N ALA A 34 -28.96 15.41 41.70
CA ALA A 34 -30.27 15.84 41.19
C ALA A 34 -30.58 15.32 39.77
N ARG A 35 -31.86 15.15 39.39
CA ARG A 35 -32.29 14.58 38.08
C ARG A 35 -32.39 15.61 36.94
N CYS A 36 -32.17 15.16 35.71
CA CYS A 36 -32.26 15.95 34.48
C CYS A 36 -33.70 16.41 34.16
N ALA A 37 -33.84 17.61 33.60
CA ALA A 37 -35.14 18.24 33.30
C ALA A 37 -35.62 18.03 31.85
N GLU A 38 -34.82 17.40 30.98
CA GLU A 38 -35.20 17.11 29.59
C GLU A 38 -36.32 16.05 29.51
N ILE A 39 -37.34 16.31 28.68
CA ILE A 39 -38.54 15.47 28.60
C ILE A 39 -38.16 14.09 28.03
N GLY A 40 -38.16 13.08 28.90
CA GLY A 40 -37.82 11.69 28.54
C GLY A 40 -36.40 11.25 28.92
N CYS A 41 -35.58 12.11 29.54
CA CYS A 41 -34.25 11.73 30.03
C CYS A 41 -34.30 11.25 31.49
N ALA A 42 -33.72 10.08 31.78
CA ALA A 42 -33.64 9.51 33.13
C ALA A 42 -32.35 9.89 33.91
N GLY A 43 -31.48 10.70 33.30
CA GLY A 43 -30.14 11.01 33.82
C GLY A 43 -30.13 11.94 35.04
N THR A 44 -28.98 12.04 35.68
CA THR A 44 -28.70 12.93 36.80
C THR A 44 -27.72 14.03 36.39
N ILE A 45 -27.87 15.21 36.98
CA ILE A 45 -26.99 16.34 36.76
C ILE A 45 -25.73 16.12 37.59
N VAL A 46 -24.62 15.94 36.90
CA VAL A 46 -23.28 15.83 37.48
C VAL A 46 -22.45 16.91 36.80
N ASP A 47 -21.87 17.81 37.60
CA ASP A 47 -21.02 18.91 37.12
C ASP A 47 -21.70 19.89 36.14
N GLY A 48 -23.01 20.14 36.34
CA GLY A 48 -23.76 21.17 35.59
C GLY A 48 -24.29 20.71 34.22
N TYR A 49 -24.07 19.45 33.86
CA TYR A 49 -24.60 18.81 32.66
C TYR A 49 -25.26 17.47 33.04
N CYS A 50 -26.19 16.99 32.21
CA CYS A 50 -26.72 15.65 32.41
C CYS A 50 -25.71 14.58 31.99
N ASP A 51 -25.46 13.61 32.86
CA ASP A 51 -24.58 12.45 32.65
C ASP A 51 -24.98 11.55 31.46
N ILE A 52 -26.24 11.59 31.03
CA ILE A 52 -26.74 10.82 29.89
C ILE A 52 -26.85 11.67 28.63
N CYS A 53 -27.49 12.84 28.70
CA CYS A 53 -27.81 13.64 27.49
C CYS A 53 -26.93 14.88 27.28
N GLY A 54 -26.13 15.29 28.27
CA GLY A 54 -25.19 16.41 28.12
C GLY A 54 -25.81 17.82 28.04
N ALA A 55 -27.10 18.00 28.37
CA ALA A 55 -27.75 19.32 28.30
C ALA A 55 -27.35 20.24 29.49
N ALA A 56 -27.10 21.52 29.21
CA ALA A 56 -26.85 22.62 30.17
C ALA A 56 -27.99 23.65 30.18
N PRO A 57 -28.17 24.47 31.23
CA PRO A 57 -29.22 25.48 31.29
C PRO A 57 -28.94 26.70 30.40
N ASP A 58 -29.99 27.12 29.70
CA ASP A 58 -30.03 28.00 28.52
C ASP A 58 -29.71 29.50 28.77
N THR A 59 -29.00 30.17 27.85
CA THR A 59 -29.16 31.61 27.51
C THR A 59 -28.57 31.94 26.12
N THR A 60 -29.19 32.91 25.45
CA THR A 60 -29.28 33.09 24.00
C THR A 60 -28.55 34.33 23.42
N HIS A 61 -28.06 34.17 22.17
CA HIS A 61 -28.05 35.10 20.99
C HIS A 61 -27.05 36.28 20.78
N GLY A 62 -26.47 36.34 19.56
CA GLY A 62 -26.21 37.55 18.73
C GLY A 62 -24.78 37.72 18.13
N THR A 63 -24.47 37.34 16.85
CA THR A 63 -24.25 38.16 15.60
C THR A 63 -23.21 39.32 15.68
N GLU A 64 -22.31 39.69 14.75
CA GLU A 64 -22.07 39.54 13.29
C GLU A 64 -20.63 40.10 12.90
N VAL A 65 -19.94 39.54 11.88
CA VAL A 65 -19.34 40.15 10.63
C VAL A 65 -18.42 41.42 10.75
N THR A 66 -17.21 41.64 10.16
CA THR A 66 -16.64 41.45 8.79
C THR A 66 -15.12 41.79 8.70
N ARG A 67 -14.41 41.10 7.78
CA ARG A 67 -13.31 41.44 6.82
C ARG A 67 -12.49 42.76 6.91
N GLY A 68 -11.16 42.72 6.73
CA GLY A 68 -10.41 42.81 5.43
C GLY A 68 -9.07 43.55 5.68
N THR A 69 -7.95 43.43 4.95
CA THR A 69 -7.70 43.55 3.50
C THR A 69 -6.19 43.38 3.12
N GLY A 70 -5.90 43.11 1.83
CA GLY A 70 -4.71 43.59 1.06
C GLY A 70 -3.51 42.62 0.98
N ILE A 71 -3.20 41.87 -0.09
CA ILE A 71 -2.86 42.12 -1.53
C ILE A 71 -1.58 42.96 -1.78
N THR A 72 -0.54 42.36 -2.39
CA THR A 72 0.17 42.72 -3.67
C THR A 72 1.59 42.10 -3.73
N GLN A 73 1.91 41.23 -4.71
CA GLN A 73 2.69 41.47 -5.96
C GLN A 73 4.13 42.01 -5.74
N GLY A 74 5.22 41.57 -6.37
CA GLY A 74 5.51 40.71 -7.53
C GLY A 74 6.91 41.08 -8.09
N THR A 75 7.36 40.39 -9.16
CA THR A 75 8.54 40.64 -10.05
C THR A 75 9.90 40.05 -9.58
N GLY A 76 10.70 39.29 -10.35
CA GLY A 76 10.58 38.72 -11.70
C GLY A 76 11.56 39.31 -12.73
N THR A 77 12.73 38.68 -12.98
CA THR A 77 13.59 38.81 -14.20
C THR A 77 14.62 37.64 -14.20
N THR A 78 14.56 36.56 -15.01
CA THR A 78 14.99 36.33 -16.44
C THR A 78 16.31 37.01 -16.85
N ARG A 79 17.28 36.45 -17.62
CA ARG A 79 17.40 35.26 -18.51
C ARG A 79 18.88 35.12 -18.99
N GLY A 80 19.25 33.96 -19.57
CA GLY A 80 20.28 33.83 -20.63
C GLY A 80 21.30 32.69 -20.45
N THR A 81 20.99 31.43 -20.75
CA THR A 81 21.18 30.67 -22.03
C THR A 81 22.62 30.47 -22.54
N GLY A 82 23.06 29.20 -22.58
CA GLY A 82 24.19 28.69 -23.37
C GLY A 82 24.12 27.16 -23.48
N ARG A 83 24.11 26.63 -24.70
CA ARG A 83 23.66 25.29 -25.13
C ARG A 83 24.87 24.34 -25.33
N SER A 84 24.77 23.07 -24.93
CA SER A 84 25.59 21.98 -25.50
C SER A 84 24.89 20.63 -25.35
N VAL A 85 24.81 19.89 -26.46
CA VAL A 85 24.27 18.53 -26.57
C VAL A 85 25.46 17.59 -26.66
N ARG A 86 25.52 16.56 -25.79
CA ARG A 86 26.08 15.24 -26.12
C ARG A 86 25.64 14.19 -25.12
N THR A 87 25.16 13.09 -25.70
CA THR A 87 24.69 11.84 -25.11
C THR A 87 25.78 11.12 -24.33
N GLY A 88 25.52 10.87 -23.05
CA GLY A 88 26.35 10.08 -22.16
C GLY A 88 25.54 9.77 -20.90
N ARG A 89 25.69 8.53 -20.40
CA ARG A 89 25.20 8.00 -19.11
C ARG A 89 24.47 9.02 -18.23
N ALA A 90 23.21 8.78 -17.90
CA ALA A 90 22.50 9.58 -16.90
C ALA A 90 23.01 9.29 -15.47
N SER A 91 24.28 9.59 -15.21
CA SER A 91 24.78 10.01 -13.89
C SER A 91 24.79 11.54 -13.90
N GLY A 92 23.59 12.12 -13.82
CA GLY A 92 23.39 13.56 -13.67
C GLY A 92 23.15 13.89 -12.21
N ARG A 93 24.13 14.52 -11.56
CA ARG A 93 23.94 15.24 -10.29
C ARG A 93 22.88 16.34 -10.49
N SER A 94 21.61 15.97 -10.35
CA SER A 94 20.60 16.89 -9.83
C SER A 94 20.85 16.93 -8.33
N SER A 95 21.07 18.13 -7.78
CA SER A 95 20.95 18.37 -6.35
C SER A 95 19.72 17.63 -5.82
N THR A 96 19.97 16.74 -4.86
CA THR A 96 19.03 16.14 -3.90
C THR A 96 17.75 16.97 -3.75
N ARG A 97 16.69 16.62 -4.49
CA ARG A 97 15.31 16.86 -4.07
C ARG A 97 14.95 15.68 -3.20
N GLY A 98 14.66 15.93 -1.93
CA GLY A 98 14.15 14.92 -1.00
C GLY A 98 12.83 14.42 -1.57
N ARG A 99 12.81 13.17 -1.97
CA ARG A 99 11.72 12.60 -2.74
C ARG A 99 11.09 11.50 -1.91
N LEU A 100 10.21 11.92 -1.01
CA LEU A 100 9.32 11.04 -0.24
C LEU A 100 8.56 10.10 -1.19
N GLY A 101 8.39 8.83 -0.81
CA GLY A 101 7.67 7.82 -1.60
C GLY A 101 8.33 7.44 -2.92
N ALA A 102 9.62 7.08 -2.88
CA ALA A 102 10.42 6.68 -4.05
C ALA A 102 10.44 7.73 -5.20
N GLY A 103 10.16 8.99 -4.85
CA GLY A 103 10.06 10.09 -5.81
C GLY A 103 8.81 10.10 -6.69
N MET A 104 7.79 9.33 -6.31
CA MET A 104 6.49 9.29 -6.98
C MET A 104 5.44 10.21 -6.35
N VAL A 105 5.64 10.64 -5.10
CA VAL A 105 4.69 11.45 -4.34
C VAL A 105 5.27 12.83 -4.08
N ASP A 106 4.49 13.86 -4.37
CA ASP A 106 4.81 15.23 -3.95
C ASP A 106 4.19 15.47 -2.57
N VAL A 107 5.03 15.61 -1.56
CA VAL A 107 4.59 15.79 -0.18
C VAL A 107 4.79 17.24 0.23
N PRO A 108 3.78 17.90 0.82
CA PRO A 108 3.90 19.27 1.30
C PRO A 108 5.10 19.43 2.23
N ARG A 109 5.94 20.43 1.95
CA ARG A 109 7.12 20.72 2.77
C ARG A 109 6.72 21.31 4.11
N VAL A 110 7.40 20.87 5.17
CA VAL A 110 7.29 21.46 6.51
C VAL A 110 8.49 22.38 6.74
N PRO A 111 8.33 23.71 6.81
CA PRO A 111 9.44 24.62 7.06
C PRO A 111 10.15 24.27 8.37
N ARG A 112 11.48 24.43 8.39
CA ARG A 112 12.23 24.30 9.64
C ARG A 112 11.82 25.41 10.60
N VAL A 113 11.40 25.03 11.80
CA VAL A 113 11.06 25.96 12.88
C VAL A 113 12.34 26.53 13.48
N ASP A 114 12.37 27.83 13.73
CA ASP A 114 13.45 28.47 14.49
C ASP A 114 13.41 27.92 15.93
N PRO A 115 14.49 27.27 16.42
CA PRO A 115 14.53 26.68 17.75
C PRO A 115 14.06 27.64 18.86
N ALA A 116 14.42 28.93 18.79
CA ALA A 116 14.04 29.90 19.80
C ALA A 116 12.52 30.13 19.86
N THR A 117 11.83 30.01 18.72
CA THR A 117 10.37 30.17 18.63
C THR A 117 9.60 28.93 19.10
N ALA A 118 10.27 27.78 19.22
CA ALA A 118 9.67 26.54 19.67
C ALA A 118 9.58 26.43 21.20
N ILE A 119 10.21 27.35 21.94
CA ILE A 119 10.17 27.37 23.42
C ILE A 119 8.77 27.75 23.88
N MET A 120 8.19 26.94 24.77
CA MET A 120 6.90 27.21 25.39
C MET A 120 6.98 28.44 26.30
N ALA A 121 6.10 29.42 26.07
CA ALA A 121 6.02 30.61 26.91
C ALA A 121 5.51 30.31 28.33
N ASP A 122 4.57 29.37 28.46
CA ASP A 122 4.01 28.91 29.74
C ASP A 122 4.03 27.37 29.78
N PRO A 123 5.10 26.75 30.31
CA PRO A 123 5.25 25.30 30.33
C PRO A 123 4.33 24.65 31.36
N GLN A 124 3.11 24.33 30.94
CA GLN A 124 2.14 23.60 31.74
C GLN A 124 1.58 22.38 31.02
N VAL A 125 1.41 21.27 31.75
CA VAL A 125 0.70 20.09 31.26
C VAL A 125 -0.79 20.32 31.41
N ALA A 126 -1.53 20.28 30.31
CA ALA A 126 -2.99 20.38 30.32
C ALA A 126 -3.61 19.29 31.21
N GLU A 127 -4.65 19.62 31.98
CA GLU A 127 -5.23 18.70 32.96
C GLU A 127 -5.65 17.36 32.38
N ASN A 128 -6.30 17.38 31.21
CA ASN A 128 -6.72 16.16 30.51
C ASN A 128 -5.57 15.22 30.14
N LYS A 129 -4.31 15.69 30.14
CA LYS A 129 -3.10 14.91 29.83
C LYS A 129 -2.33 14.45 31.08
N ARG A 130 -2.82 14.73 32.29
CA ARG A 130 -2.13 14.39 33.53
C ARG A 130 -2.51 12.97 34.00
N PHE A 131 -1.62 12.01 33.89
CA PHE A 131 -1.88 10.63 34.33
C PHE A 131 -0.81 10.16 35.30
N CYS A 132 -1.17 9.26 36.21
CA CYS A 132 -0.23 8.66 37.13
C CYS A 132 0.76 7.79 36.36
N GLY A 133 2.06 8.04 36.48
CA GLY A 133 3.09 7.25 35.81
C GLY A 133 3.22 5.79 36.27
N LYS A 134 2.47 5.36 37.30
CA LYS A 134 2.46 3.95 37.79
C LYS A 134 1.17 3.20 37.48
N CYS A 135 0.00 3.82 37.68
CA CYS A 135 -1.29 3.14 37.52
C CYS A 135 -2.17 3.76 36.43
N GLU A 136 -1.63 4.71 35.66
CA GLU A 136 -2.24 5.35 34.47
C GLU A 136 -3.58 6.05 34.70
N ARG A 137 -4.03 6.17 35.95
CA ARG A 137 -5.27 6.87 36.28
C ARG A 137 -5.10 8.39 36.18
N PRO A 138 -6.18 9.13 35.85
CA PRO A 138 -6.20 10.59 35.92
C PRO A 138 -5.73 11.12 37.27
N VAL A 139 -4.79 12.08 37.28
CA VAL A 139 -4.29 12.76 38.49
C VAL A 139 -4.17 14.26 38.28
N GLY A 140 -4.24 15.06 39.34
CA GLY A 140 -4.10 16.52 39.21
C GLY A 140 -5.19 17.15 38.33
N ARG A 141 -6.43 16.65 38.43
CA ARG A 141 -7.64 17.23 37.82
C ARG A 141 -8.23 18.29 38.74
N GLY A 142 -8.80 19.34 38.15
CA GLY A 142 -9.54 20.36 38.87
C GLY A 142 -10.83 19.82 39.48
N ARG A 143 -11.27 20.45 40.56
CA ARG A 143 -12.53 20.17 41.26
C ARG A 143 -13.12 21.49 41.75
N ASP A 144 -14.45 21.61 41.70
CA ASP A 144 -15.18 22.76 42.27
C ASP A 144 -14.67 24.13 41.81
N GLY A 145 -14.29 24.23 40.52
CA GLY A 145 -13.76 25.46 39.93
C GLY A 145 -12.30 25.80 40.30
N GLN A 146 -11.62 24.95 41.08
CA GLN A 146 -10.20 25.07 41.35
C GLN A 146 -9.39 24.27 40.32
N PRO A 147 -8.30 24.82 39.77
CA PRO A 147 -7.43 24.10 38.85
C PRO A 147 -6.75 22.93 39.54
N GLY A 148 -6.60 21.83 38.81
CA GLY A 148 -5.93 20.65 39.29
C GLY A 148 -4.46 20.92 39.60
N ARG A 149 -3.96 20.30 40.67
CA ARG A 149 -2.56 20.46 41.08
C ARG A 149 -1.59 19.88 40.04
N THR A 150 -0.48 20.56 39.81
CA THR A 150 0.63 20.06 38.97
C THR A 150 1.51 19.07 39.73
N ASP A 151 1.44 19.06 41.06
CA ASP A 151 2.31 18.26 41.92
C ASP A 151 1.51 17.68 43.10
N GLY A 152 1.76 16.41 43.42
CA GLY A 152 1.07 15.72 44.51
C GLY A 152 1.31 14.22 44.52
N PHE A 153 0.38 13.48 45.12
CA PHE A 153 0.39 12.02 45.17
C PHE A 153 -0.87 11.47 44.51
N CYS A 154 -0.72 10.38 43.76
CA CYS A 154 -1.84 9.71 43.11
C CYS A 154 -2.83 9.22 44.18
N PRO A 155 -4.10 9.63 44.14
CA PRO A 155 -5.08 9.23 45.15
C PRO A 155 -5.41 7.73 45.08
N ASN A 156 -5.08 7.06 43.97
CA ASN A 156 -5.33 5.64 43.81
C ASN A 156 -4.20 4.74 44.33
N CYS A 157 -2.94 5.11 44.10
CA CYS A 157 -1.79 4.23 44.39
C CYS A 157 -0.68 4.89 45.23
N GLY A 158 -0.88 6.13 45.68
CA GLY A 158 0.08 6.88 46.49
C GLY A 158 1.37 7.29 45.76
N THR A 159 1.50 7.03 44.46
CA THR A 159 2.71 7.39 43.71
C THR A 159 2.79 8.90 43.54
N ARG A 160 3.91 9.52 43.91
CA ARG A 160 4.15 10.96 43.70
C ARG A 160 4.11 11.27 42.21
N PHE A 161 3.38 12.31 41.82
CA PHE A 161 3.40 12.88 40.48
C PHE A 161 3.89 14.33 40.53
N SER A 162 4.59 14.74 39.49
CA SER A 162 5.03 16.12 39.27
C SER A 162 4.98 16.40 37.77
N PHE A 163 4.24 17.44 37.41
CA PHE A 163 4.10 17.97 36.05
C PHE A 163 4.86 19.29 35.88
N ALA A 164 5.59 19.73 36.89
CA ALA A 164 6.45 20.91 36.82
C ALA A 164 7.74 20.61 36.04
N PRO A 165 8.28 21.59 35.28
CA PRO A 165 9.61 21.48 34.70
C PRO A 165 10.67 21.24 35.77
N LYS A 166 11.55 20.26 35.52
CA LYS A 166 12.71 19.94 36.39
C LYS A 166 13.93 20.82 36.11
N LEU A 167 14.03 21.36 34.90
CA LEU A 167 15.06 22.31 34.49
C LEU A 167 14.43 23.67 34.17
N ALA A 168 15.11 24.74 34.56
CA ALA A 168 14.74 26.12 34.27
C ALA A 168 15.69 26.73 33.22
N ALA A 169 15.21 27.78 32.55
CA ALA A 169 16.07 28.57 31.66
C ALA A 169 17.28 29.13 32.43
N GLY A 170 18.47 28.98 31.86
CA GLY A 170 19.75 29.35 32.45
C GLY A 170 20.44 28.24 33.25
N ASP A 171 19.77 27.12 33.54
CA ASP A 171 20.43 25.97 34.16
C ASP A 171 21.49 25.40 33.20
N VAL A 172 22.66 25.04 33.72
CA VAL A 172 23.74 24.43 32.93
C VAL A 172 23.87 22.95 33.29
N VAL A 173 23.35 22.10 32.41
CA VAL A 173 23.35 20.63 32.56
C VAL A 173 24.70 20.07 32.12
N GLY A 174 25.29 19.19 32.95
CA GLY A 174 26.59 18.57 32.69
C GLY A 174 27.75 19.56 32.50
N GLY A 175 27.60 20.82 32.95
CA GLY A 175 28.59 21.89 32.73
C GLY A 175 28.75 22.33 31.27
N GLN A 176 27.86 21.89 30.36
CA GLN A 176 27.99 22.09 28.91
C GLN A 176 26.73 22.64 28.25
N TYR A 177 25.54 22.19 28.69
CA TYR A 177 24.29 22.46 28.01
C TYR A 177 23.48 23.50 28.78
N GLU A 178 23.41 24.71 28.25
CA GLU A 178 22.63 25.79 28.86
C GLU A 178 21.18 25.72 28.41
N VAL A 179 20.28 25.43 29.34
CA VAL A 179 18.85 25.26 29.10
C VAL A 179 18.22 26.59 28.70
N ALA A 180 17.51 26.60 27.57
CA ALA A 180 16.77 27.76 27.09
C ALA A 180 15.30 27.73 27.54
N GLY A 181 14.71 26.53 27.66
CA GLY A 181 13.34 26.36 28.14
C GLY A 181 12.71 25.03 27.72
N CYS A 182 11.43 24.85 27.99
CA CYS A 182 10.68 23.64 27.63
C CYS A 182 10.16 23.71 26.19
N LEU A 183 10.23 22.59 25.48
CA LEU A 183 9.67 22.43 24.12
C LEU A 183 8.34 21.69 24.14
N ALA A 184 8.27 20.61 24.91
CA ALA A 184 7.13 19.71 24.94
C ALA A 184 7.10 18.90 26.24
N HIS A 185 5.97 18.26 26.51
CA HIS A 185 5.82 17.29 27.58
C HIS A 185 5.32 15.95 27.01
N GLY A 186 6.02 14.85 27.30
CA GLY A 186 5.70 13.50 26.84
C GLY A 186 5.59 12.48 27.99
N GLY A 187 5.55 11.19 27.65
CA GLY A 187 5.38 10.10 28.65
C GLY A 187 6.51 10.00 29.68
N LEU A 188 7.72 10.45 29.33
CA LEU A 188 8.91 10.45 30.19
C LEU A 188 9.15 11.81 30.87
N GLY A 189 8.21 12.75 30.74
CA GLY A 189 8.26 14.10 31.30
C GLY A 189 8.59 15.17 30.28
N TRP A 190 9.14 16.29 30.77
CA TRP A 190 9.49 17.46 29.97
C TRP A 190 10.67 17.21 29.03
N ILE A 191 10.57 17.82 27.85
CA ILE A 191 11.61 17.90 26.82
C ILE A 191 12.08 19.35 26.77
N TYR A 192 13.39 19.57 26.84
CA TYR A 192 14.00 20.90 26.96
C TYR A 192 14.84 21.22 25.74
N LEU A 193 14.88 22.48 25.35
CA LEU A 193 15.85 23.03 24.42
C LEU A 193 17.04 23.58 25.19
N ALA A 194 18.25 23.34 24.69
CA ALA A 194 19.47 23.93 25.24
C ALA A 194 20.47 24.29 24.15
N VAL A 195 21.46 25.08 24.54
CA VAL A 195 22.62 25.44 23.73
C VAL A 195 23.81 24.62 24.19
N ASP A 196 24.44 23.90 23.27
CA ASP A 196 25.69 23.17 23.50
C ASP A 196 26.89 24.13 23.39
N ARG A 197 27.36 24.60 24.56
CA ARG A 197 28.44 25.60 24.66
C ARG A 197 29.79 25.11 24.13
N ASN A 198 29.97 23.80 23.99
CA ASN A 198 31.23 23.22 23.52
C ASN A 198 31.28 23.01 22.01
N VAL A 199 30.15 23.11 21.31
CA VAL A 199 30.04 22.83 19.87
C VAL A 199 29.35 23.98 19.14
N SER A 200 30.04 25.12 19.04
CA SER A 200 29.60 26.30 18.29
C SER A 200 28.20 26.81 18.65
N ASP A 201 27.81 26.71 19.94
CA ASP A 201 26.51 27.14 20.44
C ASP A 201 25.32 26.55 19.65
N ARG A 202 25.45 25.30 19.17
CA ARG A 202 24.37 24.63 18.45
C ARG A 202 23.20 24.30 19.39
N TRP A 203 22.01 24.23 18.83
CA TRP A 203 20.81 23.81 19.54
C TRP A 203 20.77 22.29 19.72
N VAL A 204 20.41 21.86 20.93
CA VAL A 204 20.22 20.45 21.30
C VAL A 204 18.96 20.29 22.14
N VAL A 205 18.46 19.05 22.19
CA VAL A 205 17.31 18.68 23.01
C VAL A 205 17.77 17.82 24.18
N LEU A 206 17.24 18.09 25.37
CA LEU A 206 17.42 17.26 26.56
C LEU A 206 16.11 16.58 26.93
N LYS A 207 16.17 15.27 27.19
CA LYS A 207 15.05 14.47 27.69
C LYS A 207 15.50 13.67 28.90
N GLY A 208 14.71 13.71 29.97
CA GLY A 208 15.01 12.94 31.18
C GLY A 208 14.89 11.44 30.94
N LEU A 209 15.84 10.67 31.44
CA LEU A 209 15.75 9.22 31.57
C LEU A 209 14.99 8.90 32.86
N LEU A 210 14.24 7.78 32.90
CA LEU A 210 13.34 7.46 34.01
C LEU A 210 14.02 7.57 35.37
N ASN A 211 13.32 8.18 36.33
CA ASN A 211 13.76 8.33 37.72
C ASN A 211 13.87 6.95 38.39
N SER A 212 15.03 6.32 38.35
CA SER A 212 15.45 5.48 39.47
C SER A 212 15.98 6.41 40.54
N GLY A 213 15.36 6.45 41.72
CA GLY A 213 15.84 7.24 42.87
C GLY A 213 17.17 6.75 43.46
N ASP A 214 17.88 5.90 42.71
CA ASP A 214 19.13 5.24 43.03
C ASP A 214 20.15 5.57 41.93
N ALA A 215 21.32 6.09 42.34
CA ALA A 215 22.39 6.49 41.45
C ALA A 215 23.02 5.29 40.72
N ASP A 216 23.06 4.12 41.36
CA ASP A 216 23.61 2.90 40.74
C ASP A 216 22.68 2.37 39.63
N ALA A 217 21.36 2.41 39.85
CA ALA A 217 20.36 2.07 38.83
C ALA A 217 20.37 3.05 37.65
N MET A 218 20.67 4.33 37.89
CA MET A 218 20.83 5.33 36.84
C MET A 218 22.08 5.08 36.00
N LEU A 219 23.20 4.76 36.64
CA LEU A 219 24.45 4.40 35.96
C LEU A 219 24.31 3.13 35.12
N ALA A 220 23.56 2.14 35.61
CA ALA A 220 23.21 0.94 34.84
C ALA A 220 22.34 1.30 33.62
N ALA A 221 21.26 2.06 33.80
CA ALA A 221 20.39 2.50 32.69
C ALA A 221 21.13 3.36 31.64
N LEU A 222 22.11 4.15 32.07
CA LEU A 222 23.00 4.91 31.19
C LEU A 222 23.97 4.01 30.43
N ALA A 223 24.57 3.03 31.11
CA ALA A 223 25.48 2.06 30.49
C ALA A 223 24.74 1.20 29.45
N GLU A 224 23.53 0.74 29.77
CA GLU A 224 22.64 -0.02 28.90
C GLU A 224 22.26 0.76 27.64
N ARG A 225 22.24 2.10 27.67
CA ARG A 225 21.82 2.94 26.54
C ARG A 225 22.96 3.56 25.75
N ARG A 226 24.22 3.32 26.12
CA ARG A 226 25.39 3.90 25.42
C ARG A 226 25.48 3.49 23.97
N PHE A 227 25.03 2.30 23.60
CA PHE A 227 25.04 1.83 22.22
C PHE A 227 24.20 2.72 21.29
N LEU A 228 23.21 3.46 21.81
CA LEU A 228 22.41 4.41 21.03
C LEU A 228 23.23 5.59 20.49
N ALA A 229 24.39 5.88 21.09
CA ALA A 229 25.31 6.89 20.57
C ALA A 229 26.05 6.43 19.30
N GLU A 230 26.11 5.12 19.04
CA GLU A 230 26.75 4.55 17.84
C GLU A 230 25.78 4.47 16.64
N VAL A 231 24.48 4.64 16.88
CA VAL A 231 23.45 4.66 15.83
C VAL A 231 23.59 5.93 14.99
N GLU A 232 23.99 5.77 13.73
CA GLU A 232 24.16 6.88 12.78
C GLU A 232 23.41 6.62 11.48
N HIS A 233 22.26 7.27 11.33
CA HIS A 233 21.43 7.19 10.12
C HIS A 233 20.77 8.54 9.84
N PRO A 234 20.66 9.00 8.57
CA PRO A 234 20.10 10.31 8.24
C PRO A 234 18.66 10.52 8.74
N SER A 235 17.86 9.46 8.74
CA SER A 235 16.45 9.46 9.19
C SER A 235 16.27 9.05 10.65
N ILE A 236 17.34 8.99 11.45
CA ILE A 236 17.28 8.77 12.89
C ILE A 236 17.87 9.99 13.59
N VAL A 237 17.26 10.42 14.70
CA VAL A 237 17.78 11.49 15.53
C VAL A 237 19.16 11.12 16.07
N LYS A 238 20.14 12.03 15.95
CA LYS A 238 21.48 11.76 16.48
C LYS A 238 21.51 11.95 17.99
N ILE A 239 21.96 10.93 18.73
CA ILE A 239 22.30 11.07 20.15
C ILE A 239 23.70 11.66 20.25
N HIS A 240 23.83 12.77 20.98
CA HIS A 240 25.09 13.48 21.15
C HIS A 240 25.82 13.09 22.42
N ASN A 241 25.09 12.94 23.52
CA ASN A 241 25.69 12.67 24.82
C ASN A 241 24.65 12.13 25.81
N PHE A 242 25.13 11.62 26.93
CA PHE A 242 24.36 11.34 28.12
C PHE A 242 24.98 12.09 29.30
N VAL A 243 24.17 12.81 30.05
CA VAL A 243 24.65 13.70 31.12
C VAL A 243 23.78 13.59 32.35
N GLU A 244 24.37 13.81 33.51
CA GLU A 244 23.66 13.90 34.77
C GLU A 244 23.51 15.36 35.19
N HIS A 245 22.39 15.66 35.83
CA HIS A 245 22.18 16.94 36.50
C HIS A 245 21.43 16.74 37.81
N THR A 246 21.98 17.30 38.87
CA THR A 246 21.33 17.34 40.17
C THR A 246 20.48 18.60 40.24
N GLY A 247 19.16 18.41 40.19
CA GLY A 247 18.20 19.50 40.27
C GLY A 247 18.11 20.10 41.69
N ARG A 248 17.20 21.05 41.85
CA ARG A 248 16.95 21.75 43.14
C ARG A 248 16.46 20.84 44.26
N ASP A 249 15.89 19.69 43.90
CA ASP A 249 15.44 18.64 44.83
C ASP A 249 16.59 17.77 45.34
N GLY A 250 17.82 17.99 44.87
CA GLY A 250 19.03 17.28 45.30
C GLY A 250 19.15 15.87 44.74
N VAL A 251 18.25 15.44 43.84
CA VAL A 251 18.27 14.10 43.24
C VAL A 251 18.96 14.18 41.87
N PRO A 252 20.00 13.36 41.61
CA PRO A 252 20.61 13.29 40.29
C PRO A 252 19.62 12.69 39.29
N VAL A 253 19.47 13.35 38.15
CA VAL A 253 18.64 12.87 37.03
C VAL A 253 19.53 12.76 35.79
N GLY A 254 19.49 11.60 35.13
CA GLY A 254 20.12 11.40 33.83
C GLY A 254 19.30 12.04 32.71
N TYR A 255 19.99 12.66 31.75
CA TYR A 255 19.43 13.26 30.55
C TYR A 255 20.13 12.69 29.33
N ILE A 256 19.34 12.34 28.31
CA ILE A 256 19.85 12.10 26.96
C ILE A 256 19.87 13.43 26.21
N VAL A 257 21.00 13.71 25.56
CA VAL A 257 21.21 14.90 24.73
C VAL A 257 21.17 14.48 23.27
N MET A 258 20.29 15.10 22.49
CA MET A 258 20.04 14.72 21.10
C MET A 258 19.91 15.92 20.17
N GLU A 259 19.99 15.64 18.87
CA GLU A 259 19.77 16.61 17.79
C GLU A 259 18.40 17.30 17.93
N TYR A 260 18.36 18.63 17.75
CA TYR A 260 17.11 19.36 17.64
C TYR A 260 16.48 19.17 16.25
N ILE A 261 15.26 18.63 16.21
CA ILE A 261 14.48 18.43 14.99
C ILE A 261 13.35 19.46 14.96
N GLY A 262 13.54 20.55 14.22
CA GLY A 262 12.56 21.64 14.07
C GLY A 262 11.48 21.34 13.04
N GLY A 263 10.71 20.28 13.26
CA GLY A 263 9.70 19.77 12.32
C GLY A 263 8.33 19.53 12.93
N THR A 264 7.46 18.88 12.16
CA THR A 264 6.10 18.53 12.58
C THR A 264 5.95 17.01 12.63
N SER A 265 5.39 16.47 13.72
CA SER A 265 5.14 15.02 13.80
C SER A 265 4.05 14.57 12.84
N LEU A 266 4.11 13.32 12.38
CA LEU A 266 3.06 12.75 11.52
C LEU A 266 1.69 12.76 12.23
N LYS A 267 1.66 12.62 13.55
CA LYS A 267 0.44 12.81 14.35
C LYS A 267 -0.13 14.22 14.22
N GLN A 268 0.72 15.24 14.30
CA GLN A 268 0.28 16.60 14.15
C GLN A 268 -0.19 16.88 12.72
N ILE A 269 0.52 16.39 11.71
CA ILE A 269 0.09 16.48 10.31
C ILE A 269 -1.28 15.80 10.11
N LEU A 270 -1.49 14.61 10.67
CA LEU A 270 -2.76 13.89 10.62
C LEU A 270 -3.88 14.68 11.32
N ARG A 271 -3.63 15.21 12.52
CA ARG A 271 -4.61 16.01 13.26
C ARG A 271 -4.98 17.27 12.50
N ASP A 272 -3.99 18.03 12.03
CA ASP A 272 -4.23 19.28 11.31
C ASP A 272 -5.02 19.03 10.01
N ARG A 273 -4.81 17.87 9.35
CA ARG A 273 -5.62 17.41 8.20
C ARG A 273 -7.06 17.06 8.58
N ARG A 274 -7.27 16.38 9.71
CA ARG A 274 -8.61 16.07 10.24
C ARG A 274 -9.36 17.34 10.62
N ASP A 275 -8.68 18.29 11.24
CA ASP A 275 -9.28 19.57 11.65
C ASP A 275 -9.65 20.43 10.44
N ALA A 276 -8.86 20.38 9.36
CA ALA A 276 -9.11 21.15 8.13
C ALA A 276 -10.21 20.54 7.25
N ASP A 277 -10.21 19.22 7.05
CA ASP A 277 -11.00 18.56 6.00
C ASP A 277 -11.87 17.40 6.50
N GLY A 278 -11.83 17.07 7.80
CA GLY A 278 -12.52 15.91 8.36
C GLY A 278 -11.98 14.56 7.86
N ALA A 279 -10.77 14.54 7.28
CA ALA A 279 -10.21 13.38 6.60
C ALA A 279 -8.86 12.94 7.17
N ASN A 280 -8.53 11.66 6.98
CA ASN A 280 -7.20 11.10 7.23
C ASN A 280 -6.21 11.49 6.12
N LEU A 281 -4.96 11.02 6.21
CA LEU A 281 -3.98 11.26 5.15
C LEU A 281 -4.36 10.50 3.88
N ALA A 282 -4.01 11.06 2.72
CA ALA A 282 -4.14 10.34 1.47
C ALA A 282 -3.25 9.07 1.51
N PRO A 283 -3.72 7.91 1.03
CA PRO A 283 -2.96 6.67 1.07
C PRO A 283 -1.55 6.80 0.46
N ALA A 284 -1.43 7.48 -0.68
CA ALA A 284 -0.14 7.73 -1.30
C ALA A 284 0.84 8.48 -0.39
N GLN A 285 0.36 9.48 0.36
CA GLN A 285 1.18 10.25 1.29
C GLN A 285 1.61 9.41 2.50
N ALA A 286 0.70 8.63 3.09
CA ALA A 286 1.02 7.76 4.22
C ALA A 286 2.01 6.65 3.83
N ILE A 287 1.82 6.01 2.68
CA ILE A 287 2.78 5.02 2.15
C ILE A 287 4.14 5.69 1.90
N ALA A 288 4.17 6.91 1.35
CA ALA A 288 5.42 7.65 1.13
C ALA A 288 6.21 7.90 2.42
N TYR A 289 5.51 8.23 3.52
CA TYR A 289 6.12 8.38 4.84
C TYR A 289 6.67 7.06 5.38
N VAL A 290 5.89 5.99 5.30
CA VAL A 290 6.33 4.67 5.76
C VAL A 290 7.53 4.17 4.96
N LEU A 291 7.50 4.28 3.63
CA LEU A 291 8.60 3.86 2.75
C LEU A 291 9.92 4.58 3.06
N GLU A 292 9.90 5.83 3.50
CA GLU A 292 11.12 6.53 3.91
C GLU A 292 11.67 6.03 5.25
N MET A 293 10.82 5.54 6.15
CA MET A 293 11.23 5.03 7.46
C MET A 293 11.70 3.58 7.45
N LEU A 294 11.24 2.77 6.49
CA LEU A 294 11.63 1.36 6.40
C LEU A 294 13.15 1.13 6.32
N PRO A 295 13.96 1.90 5.55
CA PRO A 295 15.41 1.77 5.57
C PRO A 295 16.04 2.08 6.94
N ALA A 296 15.48 3.02 7.71
CA ALA A 296 15.97 3.34 9.05
C ALA A 296 15.72 2.19 10.03
N LEU A 297 14.54 1.55 9.94
CA LEU A 297 14.20 0.37 10.74
C LEU A 297 15.04 -0.84 10.32
N GLY A 298 15.22 -1.08 9.01
CA GLY A 298 16.10 -2.13 8.49
C GLY A 298 17.57 -1.94 8.92
N TYR A 299 18.04 -0.69 8.99
CA TYR A 299 19.36 -0.38 9.55
C TYR A 299 19.47 -0.78 11.03
N LEU A 300 18.48 -0.46 11.87
CA LEU A 300 18.47 -0.89 13.27
C LEU A 300 18.49 -2.43 13.37
N HIS A 301 17.69 -3.13 12.56
CA HIS A 301 17.68 -4.59 12.53
C HIS A 301 19.04 -5.17 12.15
N SER A 302 19.77 -4.53 11.22
CA SER A 302 21.13 -4.95 10.83
C SER A 302 22.16 -4.83 11.97
N LEU A 303 21.87 -3.99 12.97
CA LEU A 303 22.64 -3.87 14.20
C LEU A 303 22.13 -4.77 15.34
N GLY A 304 21.10 -5.58 15.10
CA GLY A 304 20.44 -6.39 16.12
C GLY A 304 19.57 -5.58 17.08
N LEU A 305 19.06 -4.42 16.66
CA LEU A 305 18.24 -3.52 17.48
C LEU A 305 16.79 -3.45 16.97
N ALA A 306 15.82 -3.43 17.88
CA ALA A 306 14.41 -3.16 17.58
C ALA A 306 14.02 -1.75 18.05
N TYR A 307 13.14 -1.06 17.32
CA TYR A 307 12.71 0.31 17.66
C TYR A 307 11.57 0.36 18.71
N CYS A 308 10.68 -0.63 18.70
CA CYS A 308 9.61 -0.95 19.67
C CYS A 308 8.47 0.06 19.83
N ASP A 309 8.62 1.31 19.38
CA ASP A 309 7.58 2.35 19.52
C ASP A 309 7.35 3.14 18.23
N PHE A 310 7.35 2.47 17.07
CA PHE A 310 7.08 3.13 15.79
C PHE A 310 5.62 3.56 15.69
N LYS A 311 5.38 4.87 15.68
CA LYS A 311 4.02 5.46 15.65
C LYS A 311 4.07 6.90 15.13
N PRO A 312 2.93 7.50 14.72
CA PRO A 312 2.90 8.84 14.16
C PRO A 312 3.48 9.94 15.06
N ASP A 313 3.46 9.77 16.39
CA ASP A 313 4.08 10.70 17.36
C ASP A 313 5.61 10.77 17.22
N ASN A 314 6.25 9.66 16.87
CA ASN A 314 7.70 9.48 16.94
C ASN A 314 8.41 9.67 15.59
N VAL A 315 7.65 10.06 14.56
CA VAL A 315 8.17 10.38 13.24
C VAL A 315 7.90 11.87 12.97
N MET A 316 8.94 12.66 12.71
CA MET A 316 8.82 14.08 12.35
C MET A 316 9.27 14.37 10.94
N GLN A 317 8.52 15.23 10.25
CA GLN A 317 8.90 15.81 8.97
C GLN A 317 9.59 17.16 9.17
N THR A 318 10.77 17.30 8.57
CA THR A 318 11.49 18.57 8.41
C THR A 318 11.85 18.76 6.94
N ASP A 319 11.30 19.81 6.32
CA ASP A 319 11.37 20.08 4.89
C ASP A 319 10.89 18.85 4.08
N GLU A 320 11.81 18.17 3.39
CA GLU A 320 11.55 16.95 2.60
C GLU A 320 12.15 15.67 3.23
N GLN A 321 12.48 15.69 4.53
CA GLN A 321 13.06 14.55 5.25
C GLN A 321 12.18 14.13 6.42
N LEU A 322 12.04 12.83 6.64
CA LEU A 322 11.52 12.29 7.89
C LEU A 322 12.65 11.84 8.83
N LYS A 323 12.41 11.97 10.14
CA LYS A 323 13.29 11.49 11.19
C LYS A 323 12.52 10.79 12.31
N LEU A 324 13.04 9.64 12.77
CA LEU A 324 12.69 9.01 14.03
C LEU A 324 13.29 9.81 15.19
N ILE A 325 12.47 10.20 16.16
CA ILE A 325 12.85 11.21 17.16
C ILE A 325 12.88 10.70 18.61
N ASP A 326 12.44 9.47 18.85
CA ASP A 326 12.45 8.87 20.19
C ASP A 326 13.13 7.50 20.15
N LEU A 327 14.31 7.39 20.76
CA LEU A 327 15.03 6.12 20.90
C LEU A 327 14.86 5.50 22.29
N GLY A 328 13.93 6.02 23.11
CA GLY A 328 13.79 5.61 24.51
C GLY A 328 13.29 4.18 24.73
N ALA A 329 12.68 3.56 23.71
CA ALA A 329 12.20 2.18 23.70
C ALA A 329 13.11 1.22 22.91
N VAL A 330 14.16 1.73 22.28
CA VAL A 330 15.08 0.90 21.49
C VAL A 330 15.82 -0.05 22.41
N ILE A 331 15.89 -1.30 22.00
CA ILE A 331 16.45 -2.41 22.77
C ILE A 331 17.15 -3.39 21.80
N ALA A 332 18.16 -4.11 22.28
CA ALA A 332 18.76 -5.19 21.53
C ALA A 332 17.79 -6.38 21.43
N MET A 333 17.69 -6.99 20.25
CA MET A 333 16.75 -8.08 19.99
C MET A 333 17.10 -9.38 20.76
N ASP A 334 18.34 -9.53 21.21
CA ASP A 334 18.81 -10.64 22.04
C ASP A 334 18.71 -10.36 23.55
N ASP A 335 18.27 -9.15 23.94
CA ASP A 335 18.05 -8.77 25.34
C ASP A 335 16.70 -9.29 25.84
N GLN A 336 16.76 -10.23 26.79
CA GLN A 336 15.58 -10.83 27.41
C GLN A 336 15.26 -10.29 28.81
N ASP A 337 16.15 -9.47 29.37
CA ASP A 337 16.05 -9.02 30.77
C ASP A 337 15.47 -7.60 30.87
N SER A 338 15.69 -6.78 29.85
CA SER A 338 15.24 -5.39 29.83
C SER A 338 13.71 -5.26 29.69
N PRO A 339 13.09 -4.28 30.38
CA PRO A 339 11.67 -4.02 30.23
C PRO A 339 11.34 -3.53 28.81
N ILE A 340 10.35 -4.16 28.19
CA ILE A 340 9.86 -3.80 26.85
C ILE A 340 8.89 -2.62 26.97
N TYR A 341 9.22 -1.51 26.33
CA TYR A 341 8.37 -0.32 26.25
C TYR A 341 7.71 -0.21 24.88
N GLY A 342 6.50 0.34 24.84
CA GLY A 342 5.81 0.70 23.61
C GLY A 342 4.36 1.08 23.87
N THR A 343 3.63 1.37 22.80
CA THR A 343 2.25 1.87 22.89
C THR A 343 1.23 0.78 22.60
N ILE A 344 0.39 0.46 23.59
CA ILE A 344 -0.74 -0.46 23.44
C ILE A 344 -1.66 0.02 22.30
N GLY A 345 -2.00 -0.89 21.40
CA GLY A 345 -2.74 -0.61 20.16
C GLY A 345 -1.85 -0.43 18.92
N TYR A 346 -0.53 -0.35 19.09
CA TYR A 346 0.46 -0.43 18.00
C TYR A 346 1.37 -1.65 18.12
N GLN A 347 1.69 -2.07 19.35
CA GLN A 347 2.54 -3.22 19.62
C GLN A 347 1.92 -4.52 19.12
N ALA A 348 2.80 -5.43 18.68
CA ALA A 348 2.43 -6.78 18.31
C ALA A 348 1.92 -7.57 19.53
N PRO A 349 0.87 -8.41 19.36
CA PRO A 349 0.27 -9.13 20.47
C PRO A 349 1.22 -10.12 21.16
N GLU A 350 2.15 -10.71 20.40
CA GLU A 350 3.09 -11.72 20.89
C GLU A 350 4.39 -11.16 21.50
N ILE A 351 4.56 -9.84 21.54
CA ILE A 351 5.82 -9.20 21.99
C ILE A 351 6.19 -9.56 23.43
N GLY A 352 5.18 -9.79 24.29
CA GLY A 352 5.41 -10.22 25.68
C GLY A 352 5.89 -11.67 25.81
N GLU A 353 5.72 -12.49 24.77
CA GLU A 353 6.14 -13.90 24.76
C GLU A 353 7.44 -14.09 23.99
N THR A 354 7.59 -13.40 22.86
CA THR A 354 8.72 -13.55 21.93
C THR A 354 9.86 -12.56 22.18
N GLY A 355 9.58 -11.48 22.91
CA GLY A 355 10.44 -10.30 22.92
C GLY A 355 10.36 -9.53 21.59
N PRO A 356 11.17 -8.48 21.43
CA PRO A 356 11.24 -7.70 20.19
C PRO A 356 11.88 -8.50 19.06
N THR A 357 11.17 -8.62 17.94
CA THR A 357 11.65 -9.27 16.71
C THR A 357 11.35 -8.41 15.48
N VAL A 358 11.96 -8.73 14.35
CA VAL A 358 11.61 -8.11 13.04
C VAL A 358 10.11 -8.20 12.78
N ALA A 359 9.48 -9.33 13.09
CA ALA A 359 8.05 -9.53 12.90
C ALA A 359 7.19 -8.60 13.79
N THR A 360 7.62 -8.35 15.04
CA THR A 360 6.92 -7.39 15.92
C THR A 360 7.02 -5.95 15.40
N GLU A 361 8.16 -5.58 14.81
CA GLU A 361 8.38 -4.25 14.23
C GLU A 361 7.55 -4.06 12.96
N VAL A 362 7.48 -5.08 12.08
CA VAL A 362 6.61 -5.10 10.89
C VAL A 362 5.15 -4.88 11.27
N TYR A 363 4.68 -5.52 12.34
CA TYR A 363 3.33 -5.31 12.86
C TYR A 363 3.09 -3.85 13.23
N THR A 364 4.01 -3.26 13.98
CA THR A 364 3.91 -1.86 14.40
C THR A 364 3.93 -0.89 13.21
N VAL A 365 4.69 -1.18 12.14
CA VAL A 365 4.62 -0.43 10.88
C VAL A 365 3.24 -0.55 10.22
N GLY A 366 2.69 -1.76 10.12
CA GLY A 366 1.35 -2.00 9.57
C GLY A 366 0.25 -1.25 10.34
N ARG A 367 0.32 -1.27 11.68
CA ARG A 367 -0.59 -0.50 12.56
C ARG A 367 -0.45 1.00 12.37
N THR A 368 0.78 1.49 12.23
CA THR A 368 1.04 2.91 11.97
C THR A 368 0.45 3.34 10.63
N LEU A 369 0.65 2.57 9.57
CA LEU A 369 0.08 2.84 8.26
C LEU A 369 -1.45 2.89 8.31
N ALA A 370 -2.08 1.93 8.99
CA ALA A 370 -3.53 1.90 9.21
C ALA A 370 -4.03 3.19 9.88
N VAL A 371 -3.44 3.61 11.01
CA VAL A 371 -3.85 4.82 11.74
C VAL A 371 -3.69 6.09 10.90
N LEU A 372 -2.72 6.14 9.99
CA LEU A 372 -2.51 7.32 9.13
C LEU A 372 -3.60 7.48 8.05
N ILE A 373 -4.19 6.39 7.57
CA ILE A 373 -5.11 6.40 6.40
C ILE A 373 -6.58 6.21 6.75
N MET A 374 -6.90 5.69 7.94
CA MET A 374 -8.28 5.37 8.33
C MET A 374 -8.53 5.54 9.83
N ASP A 375 -9.81 5.57 10.22
CA ASP A 375 -10.22 5.62 11.62
C ASP A 375 -10.23 4.22 12.21
N VAL A 376 -9.16 3.88 12.95
CA VAL A 376 -9.10 2.62 13.68
C VAL A 376 -9.94 2.74 14.96
N PRO A 377 -10.93 1.86 15.20
CA PRO A 377 -11.76 1.91 16.39
C PRO A 377 -10.95 1.85 17.68
N GLN A 378 -11.37 2.61 18.70
CA GLN A 378 -10.75 2.55 20.02
C GLN A 378 -11.52 1.62 20.96
N GLN A 379 -10.79 0.83 21.74
CA GLN A 379 -11.31 -0.04 22.80
C GLN A 379 -10.47 0.19 24.06
N GLY A 380 -11.13 0.60 25.15
CA GLY A 380 -10.43 0.86 26.42
C GLY A 380 -9.38 1.99 26.37
N GLY A 381 -9.50 2.93 25.42
CA GLY A 381 -8.52 4.01 25.22
C GLY A 381 -7.35 3.67 24.29
N HIS A 382 -7.35 2.49 23.68
CA HIS A 382 -6.31 2.03 22.74
C HIS A 382 -6.91 1.60 21.40
N PHE A 383 -6.12 1.55 20.33
CA PHE A 383 -6.59 1.08 19.03
C PHE A 383 -6.90 -0.43 19.05
N GLY A 384 -8.11 -0.82 18.66
CA GLY A 384 -8.60 -2.19 18.64
C GLY A 384 -8.32 -2.93 17.32
N ALA A 385 -9.27 -3.77 16.89
CA ALA A 385 -9.19 -4.50 15.63
C ALA A 385 -9.28 -3.56 14.42
N LEU A 386 -8.61 -3.93 13.32
CA LEU A 386 -8.69 -3.18 12.07
C LEU A 386 -10.08 -3.36 11.44
N PRO A 387 -10.69 -2.30 10.88
CA PRO A 387 -11.95 -2.41 10.15
C PRO A 387 -11.77 -3.23 8.86
N ASP A 388 -12.88 -3.76 8.35
CA ASP A 388 -12.90 -4.56 7.12
C ASP A 388 -13.28 -3.70 5.90
N PRO A 389 -12.97 -4.13 4.66
CA PRO A 389 -13.31 -3.37 3.46
C PRO A 389 -14.81 -3.06 3.27
N SER A 390 -15.73 -3.80 3.90
CA SER A 390 -17.16 -3.50 3.85
C SER A 390 -17.54 -2.28 4.69
N THR A 391 -16.74 -1.94 5.69
CA THR A 391 -16.96 -0.79 6.60
C THR A 391 -15.99 0.36 6.35
N GLU A 392 -14.86 0.11 5.68
CA GLU A 392 -13.82 1.11 5.40
C GLU A 392 -13.55 1.28 3.89
N PRO A 393 -14.05 2.37 3.26
CA PRO A 393 -13.95 2.58 1.82
C PRO A 393 -12.53 2.64 1.27
N VAL A 394 -11.54 3.13 2.04
CA VAL A 394 -10.16 3.23 1.55
C VAL A 394 -9.57 1.84 1.28
N LEU A 395 -9.91 0.86 2.12
CA LEU A 395 -9.45 -0.53 1.97
C LEU A 395 -10.17 -1.22 0.81
N ALA A 396 -11.48 -0.97 0.64
CA ALA A 396 -12.23 -1.50 -0.51
C ALA A 396 -11.69 -1.00 -1.85
N LYS A 397 -11.27 0.27 -1.90
CA LYS A 397 -10.74 0.89 -3.12
C LYS A 397 -9.33 0.40 -3.46
N HIS A 398 -8.51 0.13 -2.44
CA HIS A 398 -7.09 -0.19 -2.60
C HIS A 398 -6.76 -1.58 -2.03
N ASP A 399 -7.19 -2.62 -2.76
CA ASP A 399 -7.08 -4.04 -2.38
C ASP A 399 -5.64 -4.47 -2.00
N SER A 400 -4.64 -4.06 -2.76
CA SER A 400 -3.24 -4.40 -2.48
C SER A 400 -2.69 -3.69 -1.25
N LEU A 401 -3.09 -2.44 -1.01
CA LEU A 401 -2.74 -1.73 0.23
C LEU A 401 -3.37 -2.42 1.44
N TYR A 402 -4.64 -2.82 1.34
CA TYR A 402 -5.32 -3.58 2.36
C TYR A 402 -4.57 -4.88 2.69
N ARG A 403 -4.14 -5.63 1.67
CA ARG A 403 -3.36 -6.87 1.87
C ARG A 403 -1.98 -6.63 2.47
N CYS A 404 -1.30 -5.54 2.08
CA CYS A 404 -0.06 -5.15 2.76
C CYS A 404 -0.28 -4.93 4.26
N ILE A 405 -1.37 -4.24 4.63
CA ILE A 405 -1.70 -3.99 6.04
C ILE A 405 -2.03 -5.31 6.73
N LEU A 406 -2.88 -6.16 6.15
CA LEU A 406 -3.23 -7.47 6.71
C LEU A 406 -1.99 -8.33 6.95
N ARG A 407 -1.13 -8.49 5.93
CA ARG A 407 0.11 -9.28 6.06
C ARG A 407 1.04 -8.70 7.12
N ALA A 408 1.21 -7.37 7.16
CA ALA A 408 2.02 -6.74 8.20
C ALA A 408 1.45 -7.00 9.60
N THR A 409 0.13 -6.99 9.77
CA THR A 409 -0.55 -7.13 11.06
C THR A 409 -1.09 -8.53 11.35
N ASP A 410 -0.59 -9.56 10.66
CA ASP A 410 -1.07 -10.93 10.84
C ASP A 410 -0.85 -11.39 12.30
N PRO A 411 -1.83 -12.06 12.94
CA PRO A 411 -1.63 -12.62 14.28
C PRO A 411 -0.45 -13.60 14.35
N ASP A 412 -0.17 -14.32 13.27
CA ASP A 412 0.99 -15.21 13.16
C ASP A 412 2.24 -14.40 12.71
N PRO A 413 3.30 -14.33 13.55
CA PRO A 413 4.53 -13.61 13.19
C PRO A 413 5.21 -14.17 11.94
N GLU A 414 5.11 -15.48 11.67
CA GLU A 414 5.75 -16.12 10.51
C GLU A 414 5.05 -15.79 9.18
N ALA A 415 3.77 -15.38 9.23
CA ALA A 415 3.01 -14.98 8.06
C ALA A 415 3.33 -13.55 7.58
N ARG A 416 3.99 -12.74 8.42
CA ARG A 416 4.30 -11.33 8.14
C ARG A 416 5.42 -11.19 7.09
N PHE A 417 5.78 -9.95 6.78
CA PHE A 417 6.97 -9.69 5.96
C PHE A 417 8.23 -10.10 6.73
N ALA A 418 9.15 -10.81 6.08
CA ALA A 418 10.36 -11.31 6.70
C ALA A 418 11.39 -10.20 6.98
N SER A 419 11.28 -9.07 6.26
CA SER A 419 12.15 -7.91 6.47
C SER A 419 11.48 -6.58 6.11
N MET A 420 12.13 -5.47 6.51
CA MET A 420 11.68 -4.11 6.15
C MET A 420 11.85 -3.83 4.65
N GLU A 421 12.86 -4.44 4.02
CA GLU A 421 13.11 -4.39 2.58
C GLU A 421 12.00 -5.09 1.80
N GLU A 422 11.60 -6.31 2.21
CA GLU A 422 10.48 -7.02 1.59
C GLU A 422 9.19 -6.19 1.70
N MET A 423 8.90 -5.63 2.88
CA MET A 423 7.73 -4.77 3.07
C MET A 423 7.80 -3.52 2.18
N ALA A 424 8.99 -2.91 2.01
CA ALA A 424 9.20 -1.73 1.18
C ALA A 424 8.94 -2.02 -0.31
N ASP A 425 9.42 -3.17 -0.80
CA ASP A 425 9.19 -3.60 -2.18
C ASP A 425 7.69 -3.77 -2.45
N GLN A 426 6.97 -4.48 -1.57
CA GLN A 426 5.54 -4.73 -1.73
C GLN A 426 4.70 -3.44 -1.57
N LEU A 427 5.02 -2.57 -0.61
CA LEU A 427 4.38 -1.26 -0.48
C LEU A 427 4.67 -0.33 -1.67
N THR A 428 5.83 -0.43 -2.30
CA THR A 428 6.15 0.34 -3.51
C THR A 428 5.27 -0.10 -4.68
N GLY A 429 5.04 -1.41 -4.82
CA GLY A 429 4.06 -1.95 -5.77
C GLY A 429 2.65 -1.41 -5.52
N ALA A 430 2.17 -1.49 -4.28
CA ALA A 430 0.87 -0.94 -3.89
C ALA A 430 0.77 0.58 -4.11
N LEU A 431 1.84 1.35 -3.87
CA LEU A 431 1.88 2.80 -4.11
C LEU A 431 1.70 3.14 -5.60
N ARG A 432 2.33 2.37 -6.50
CA ARG A 432 2.14 2.55 -7.95
C ARG A 432 0.67 2.36 -8.34
N GLU A 433 -0.01 1.38 -7.74
CA GLU A 433 -1.43 1.11 -8.00
C GLU A 433 -2.35 2.19 -7.44
N VAL A 434 -2.11 2.62 -6.20
CA VAL A 434 -2.85 3.74 -5.57
C VAL A 434 -2.78 4.98 -6.44
N LEU A 435 -1.57 5.40 -6.80
CA LEU A 435 -1.37 6.60 -7.60
C LEU A 435 -1.96 6.46 -9.01
N SER A 436 -1.77 5.32 -9.67
CA SER A 436 -2.33 5.08 -11.01
C SER A 436 -3.86 5.04 -11.00
N ALA A 437 -4.46 4.60 -9.89
CA ALA A 437 -5.90 4.64 -9.69
C ALA A 437 -6.44 6.05 -9.41
N GLU A 438 -5.63 6.95 -8.84
CA GLU A 438 -6.01 8.33 -8.54
C GLU A 438 -5.98 9.25 -9.77
N ASP A 439 -4.93 9.16 -10.60
CA ASP A 439 -4.73 10.10 -11.73
C ASP A 439 -4.81 9.45 -13.12
N GLY A 440 -4.94 8.12 -13.20
CA GLY A 440 -5.02 7.38 -14.47
C GLY A 440 -3.69 7.28 -15.23
N VAL A 441 -2.57 7.71 -14.63
CA VAL A 441 -1.23 7.65 -15.23
C VAL A 441 -0.55 6.33 -14.84
N PRO A 442 -0.17 5.48 -15.81
CA PRO A 442 0.55 4.24 -15.50
C PRO A 442 1.92 4.53 -14.87
N ARG A 443 2.28 3.72 -13.86
CA ARG A 443 3.55 3.77 -13.15
C ARG A 443 4.18 2.37 -13.17
N PRO A 444 4.74 1.94 -14.32
CA PRO A 444 5.38 0.65 -14.44
C PRO A 444 6.61 0.58 -13.54
N GLY A 445 6.98 -0.63 -13.12
CA GLY A 445 8.28 -0.83 -12.53
C GLY A 445 8.69 -2.28 -12.44
N MET A 446 9.98 -2.48 -12.27
CA MET A 446 10.56 -3.82 -12.25
C MET A 446 10.22 -4.51 -10.93
N SER A 447 9.80 -5.76 -11.03
CA SER A 447 9.60 -6.65 -9.90
C SER A 447 10.95 -7.19 -9.41
N THR A 448 11.08 -7.36 -8.10
CA THR A 448 12.20 -8.05 -7.44
C THR A 448 11.92 -9.54 -7.23
N TYR A 449 10.69 -10.00 -7.49
CA TYR A 449 10.25 -11.38 -7.31
C TYR A 449 10.00 -12.11 -8.63
N PHE A 450 9.59 -11.39 -9.68
CA PHE A 450 9.25 -11.94 -10.99
C PHE A 450 10.10 -11.30 -12.10
N GLY A 451 10.49 -12.13 -13.07
CA GLY A 451 11.10 -11.67 -14.32
C GLY A 451 10.10 -10.90 -15.22
N PRO A 452 10.59 -10.27 -16.30
CA PRO A 452 9.75 -9.55 -17.24
C PRO A 452 8.73 -10.47 -17.92
N VAL A 453 7.65 -9.87 -18.42
CA VAL A 453 6.62 -10.59 -19.19
C VAL A 453 7.27 -11.26 -20.40
N ARG A 454 6.95 -12.54 -20.62
CA ARG A 454 7.64 -13.38 -21.63
C ARG A 454 6.88 -13.50 -22.95
N GLY A 455 5.60 -13.14 -22.94
CA GLY A 455 4.72 -13.23 -24.09
C GLY A 455 3.36 -12.63 -23.77
N VAL A 456 2.42 -12.80 -24.69
CA VAL A 456 1.05 -12.32 -24.55
C VAL A 456 0.10 -13.48 -24.77
N PHE A 457 -0.84 -13.64 -23.86
CA PHE A 457 -1.94 -14.60 -23.99
C PHE A 457 -3.24 -13.85 -24.26
N GLY A 458 -4.19 -14.53 -24.92
CA GLY A 458 -5.48 -13.93 -25.26
C GLY A 458 -5.33 -12.68 -26.12
N ALA A 459 -4.45 -12.67 -27.13
CA ALA A 459 -4.44 -11.57 -28.09
C ALA A 459 -5.73 -11.60 -28.93
N GLY A 460 -6.36 -10.44 -29.12
CA GLY A 460 -7.64 -10.32 -29.83
C GLY A 460 -8.89 -10.49 -28.94
N ILE A 461 -10.02 -10.75 -29.59
CA ILE A 461 -11.35 -10.77 -28.95
C ILE A 461 -11.89 -12.18 -28.67
N ALA A 462 -11.19 -13.22 -29.11
CA ALA A 462 -11.62 -14.60 -28.92
C ALA A 462 -11.58 -14.98 -27.42
N PRO A 463 -12.51 -15.83 -26.94
CA PRO A 463 -12.42 -16.38 -25.59
C PRO A 463 -11.07 -17.04 -25.32
N LEU A 464 -10.58 -16.88 -24.09
CA LEU A 464 -9.39 -17.58 -23.63
C LEU A 464 -9.66 -19.09 -23.55
N ALA A 465 -8.75 -19.92 -24.05
CA ALA A 465 -8.97 -21.37 -24.18
C ALA A 465 -7.75 -22.26 -23.94
N ASP A 466 -6.54 -21.71 -23.90
CA ASP A 466 -5.29 -22.50 -23.90
C ASP A 466 -4.45 -22.18 -22.64
N PRO A 467 -4.59 -22.97 -21.56
CA PRO A 467 -3.80 -22.85 -20.33
C PRO A 467 -2.29 -22.88 -20.54
N VAL A 468 -1.79 -23.66 -21.51
CA VAL A 468 -0.34 -23.77 -21.77
C VAL A 468 0.21 -22.44 -22.29
N LYS A 469 -0.53 -21.76 -23.17
CA LYS A 469 -0.13 -20.41 -23.64
C LYS A 469 -0.18 -19.36 -22.53
N ILE A 470 -1.11 -19.47 -21.59
CA ILE A 470 -1.16 -18.58 -20.43
C ILE A 470 0.11 -18.76 -19.59
N ILE A 471 0.41 -20.00 -19.20
CA ILE A 471 1.60 -20.37 -18.42
C ILE A 471 2.89 -19.91 -19.10
N ALA A 472 3.03 -20.13 -20.40
CA ALA A 472 4.21 -19.71 -21.15
C ALA A 472 4.41 -18.18 -21.18
N ALA A 473 3.32 -17.40 -21.07
CA ALA A 473 3.33 -15.95 -21.11
C ALA A 473 3.37 -15.29 -19.72
N LEU A 474 2.95 -15.99 -18.66
CA LEU A 474 3.01 -15.49 -17.29
C LEU A 474 4.46 -15.14 -16.87
N PRO A 475 4.66 -14.09 -16.04
CA PRO A 475 5.94 -13.83 -15.41
C PRO A 475 6.44 -15.03 -14.61
N VAL A 476 7.76 -15.16 -14.48
CA VAL A 476 8.37 -16.29 -13.79
C VAL A 476 9.11 -15.81 -12.55
N PRO A 477 9.01 -16.50 -11.41
CA PRO A 477 9.83 -16.21 -10.23
C PRO A 477 11.31 -16.07 -10.60
N LEU A 478 11.97 -15.04 -10.07
CA LEU A 478 13.40 -14.84 -10.23
C LEU A 478 14.16 -15.92 -9.47
N VAL A 479 15.30 -16.33 -10.04
CA VAL A 479 16.23 -17.25 -9.41
C VAL A 479 16.96 -16.50 -8.31
N ASP A 480 17.05 -17.09 -7.11
CA ASP A 480 17.86 -16.55 -6.03
C ASP A 480 19.35 -16.50 -6.47
N PRO A 481 19.97 -15.31 -6.52
CA PRO A 481 21.37 -15.17 -6.93
C PRO A 481 22.35 -15.83 -5.96
N THR A 482 21.92 -16.17 -4.74
CA THR A 482 22.73 -16.85 -3.72
C THR A 482 22.66 -18.38 -3.81
N ASP A 483 21.74 -18.94 -4.61
CA ASP A 483 21.64 -20.39 -4.82
C ASP A 483 22.88 -20.96 -5.53
N SER A 484 23.32 -22.14 -5.10
CA SER A 484 24.54 -22.79 -5.60
C SER A 484 24.52 -23.08 -7.10
N ALA A 485 23.34 -23.18 -7.72
CA ALA A 485 23.16 -23.40 -9.15
C ALA A 485 22.81 -22.15 -9.96
N ALA A 486 22.74 -20.96 -9.36
CA ALA A 486 22.32 -19.74 -10.05
C ALA A 486 23.11 -19.48 -11.36
N ALA A 487 24.44 -19.64 -11.33
CA ALA A 487 25.30 -19.47 -12.50
C ALA A 487 25.06 -20.54 -13.58
N LEU A 488 24.79 -21.78 -13.19
CA LEU A 488 24.46 -22.87 -14.11
C LEU A 488 23.10 -22.60 -14.77
N LEU A 489 22.10 -22.20 -14.00
CA LEU A 489 20.75 -21.89 -14.49
C LEU A 489 20.75 -20.73 -15.49
N ALA A 490 21.57 -19.71 -15.27
CA ALA A 490 21.71 -18.57 -16.19
C ALA A 490 22.25 -18.96 -17.57
N THR A 491 22.98 -20.07 -17.69
CA THR A 491 23.60 -20.54 -18.94
C THR A 491 22.91 -21.76 -19.54
N THR A 492 21.98 -22.38 -18.81
CA THR A 492 21.34 -23.62 -19.22
C THR A 492 20.21 -23.37 -20.23
N THR A 493 20.28 -24.07 -21.36
CA THR A 493 19.23 -24.10 -22.38
C THR A 493 18.50 -25.44 -22.36
N GLY A 494 17.17 -25.41 -22.44
CA GLY A 494 16.32 -26.60 -22.56
C GLY A 494 14.86 -26.21 -22.40
N ALA A 495 13.99 -26.85 -23.19
CA ALA A 495 12.55 -26.58 -23.18
C ALA A 495 11.79 -27.62 -22.35
N THR A 496 12.26 -28.87 -22.35
CA THR A 496 11.61 -29.98 -21.62
C THR A 496 12.37 -30.36 -20.35
N PRO A 497 11.70 -30.97 -19.34
CA PRO A 497 12.37 -31.51 -18.17
C PRO A 497 13.53 -32.45 -18.52
N ALA A 498 13.33 -33.36 -19.49
CA ALA A 498 14.35 -34.33 -19.90
C ALA A 498 15.58 -33.70 -20.61
N GLU A 499 15.41 -32.58 -21.31
CA GLU A 499 16.53 -31.81 -21.85
C GLU A 499 17.31 -31.11 -20.74
N LEU A 500 16.60 -30.48 -19.81
CA LEU A 500 17.20 -29.78 -18.68
C LEU A 500 17.92 -30.73 -17.73
N GLU A 501 17.35 -31.89 -17.41
CA GLU A 501 18.00 -32.92 -16.59
C GLU A 501 19.32 -33.40 -17.21
N ARG A 502 19.35 -33.58 -18.54
CA ARG A 502 20.60 -33.89 -19.27
C ARG A 502 21.60 -32.74 -19.19
N ALA A 503 21.15 -31.50 -19.36
CA ALA A 503 22.00 -30.32 -19.29
C ALA A 503 22.58 -30.11 -17.87
N PHE A 504 21.75 -30.24 -16.83
CA PHE A 504 22.18 -30.15 -15.43
C PHE A 504 23.12 -31.28 -15.06
N THR A 505 22.84 -32.52 -15.47
CA THR A 505 23.76 -33.64 -15.25
C THR A 505 25.14 -33.39 -15.88
N ALA A 506 25.18 -32.79 -17.08
CA ALA A 506 26.42 -32.43 -17.74
C ALA A 506 27.14 -31.25 -17.05
N GLY A 507 26.41 -30.20 -16.65
CA GLY A 507 26.96 -29.00 -16.01
C GLY A 507 27.39 -29.19 -14.56
N LEU A 508 26.65 -29.98 -13.77
CA LEU A 508 27.01 -30.30 -12.39
C LEU A 508 28.33 -31.11 -12.33
N ARG A 509 28.60 -31.93 -13.35
CA ARG A 509 29.89 -32.63 -13.51
C ARG A 509 31.07 -31.71 -13.79
N SER A 510 30.84 -30.46 -14.25
CA SER A 510 31.90 -29.52 -14.58
C SER A 510 32.09 -28.37 -13.57
N VAL A 511 31.18 -28.17 -12.62
CA VAL A 511 31.15 -26.95 -11.77
C VAL A 511 31.11 -27.22 -10.25
N VAL A 512 30.64 -28.39 -9.77
CA VAL A 512 30.31 -28.53 -8.34
C VAL A 512 31.44 -29.18 -7.52
N THR A 513 32.19 -28.35 -6.79
CA THR A 513 33.06 -28.76 -5.67
C THR A 513 32.42 -28.33 -4.34
N GLY A 514 31.27 -28.89 -3.99
CA GLY A 514 30.59 -28.59 -2.73
C GLY A 514 29.10 -28.86 -2.83
N ARG A 515 28.59 -29.81 -2.05
CA ARG A 515 27.15 -30.15 -2.00
C ARG A 515 26.44 -29.19 -1.05
N ASP A 516 25.73 -28.23 -1.61
CA ASP A 516 24.45 -27.76 -1.09
C ASP A 516 23.43 -28.01 -2.22
N GLU A 517 22.41 -28.83 -1.96
CA GLU A 517 21.40 -29.21 -2.96
C GLU A 517 20.59 -27.97 -3.36
N SER A 518 20.89 -27.40 -4.53
CA SER A 518 20.17 -26.25 -5.11
C SER A 518 18.66 -26.50 -5.10
N ILE A 519 17.90 -25.51 -4.58
CA ILE A 519 16.44 -25.51 -4.62
C ILE A 519 15.92 -25.00 -5.97
N GLU A 520 16.73 -24.20 -6.66
CA GLU A 520 16.37 -23.57 -7.93
C GLU A 520 16.35 -24.56 -9.11
N ILE A 521 17.21 -25.58 -9.10
CA ILE A 521 17.20 -26.65 -10.13
C ILE A 521 15.85 -27.40 -10.14
N PRO A 522 15.37 -27.96 -9.01
CA PRO A 522 14.05 -28.58 -8.96
C PRO A 522 12.91 -27.66 -9.39
N LEU A 523 12.90 -26.40 -8.95
CA LEU A 523 11.88 -25.43 -9.36
C LEU A 523 11.92 -25.14 -10.87
N ARG A 524 13.12 -25.09 -11.48
CA ARG A 524 13.26 -24.94 -12.94
C ARG A 524 12.69 -26.15 -13.70
N LEU A 525 12.81 -27.36 -13.16
CA LEU A 525 12.23 -28.58 -13.73
C LEU A 525 10.69 -28.60 -13.61
N VAL A 526 10.14 -28.19 -12.47
CA VAL A 526 8.69 -27.99 -12.30
C VAL A 526 8.16 -27.04 -13.38
N ARG A 527 8.84 -25.89 -13.56
CA ARG A 527 8.47 -24.92 -14.60
C ARG A 527 8.49 -25.53 -16.00
N ALA A 528 9.50 -26.33 -16.35
CA ALA A 528 9.59 -26.95 -17.67
C ALA A 528 8.46 -27.97 -17.92
N ALA A 529 8.04 -28.70 -16.89
CA ALA A 529 6.88 -29.59 -16.96
C ALA A 529 5.59 -28.80 -17.23
N LEU A 530 5.39 -27.69 -16.50
CA LEU A 530 4.25 -26.78 -16.70
C LEU A 530 4.23 -26.16 -18.11
N GLU A 531 5.37 -25.67 -18.60
CA GLU A 531 5.52 -25.11 -19.96
C GLU A 531 5.25 -26.15 -21.06
N SER A 532 5.44 -27.45 -20.75
CA SER A 532 5.14 -28.57 -21.64
C SER A 532 3.71 -29.10 -21.51
N GLY A 533 2.92 -28.56 -20.56
CA GLY A 533 1.55 -29.01 -20.27
C GLY A 533 1.46 -30.28 -19.41
N ASP A 534 2.55 -30.77 -18.83
CA ASP A 534 2.57 -31.96 -17.97
C ASP A 534 2.32 -31.59 -16.50
N ALA A 535 1.04 -31.37 -16.16
CA ALA A 535 0.62 -31.03 -14.80
C ALA A 535 0.95 -32.13 -13.78
N ALA A 536 0.89 -33.41 -14.19
CA ALA A 536 1.15 -34.55 -13.32
C ALA A 536 2.62 -34.65 -12.91
N ASP A 537 3.55 -34.38 -13.83
CA ASP A 537 4.97 -34.28 -13.50
C ASP A 537 5.29 -33.07 -12.63
N ALA A 538 4.67 -31.91 -12.93
CA ALA A 538 4.84 -30.71 -12.12
C ALA A 538 4.40 -30.93 -10.66
N LEU A 539 3.19 -31.49 -10.42
CA LEU A 539 2.67 -31.74 -9.09
C LEU A 539 3.53 -32.76 -8.31
N ARG A 540 3.92 -33.87 -8.95
CA ARG A 540 4.82 -34.85 -8.32
C ARG A 540 6.14 -34.23 -7.87
N ARG A 541 6.72 -33.34 -8.68
CA ARG A 541 7.97 -32.63 -8.33
C ARG A 541 7.76 -31.60 -7.21
N LEU A 542 6.61 -30.91 -7.18
CA LEU A 542 6.25 -29.99 -6.10
C LEU A 542 6.03 -30.73 -4.77
N ASP A 543 5.39 -31.90 -4.79
CA ASP A 543 5.20 -32.70 -3.58
C ASP A 543 6.53 -33.11 -2.97
N ALA A 544 7.53 -33.45 -3.80
CA ALA A 544 8.88 -33.76 -3.34
C ALA A 544 9.63 -32.58 -2.70
N LEU A 545 9.24 -31.33 -3.02
CA LEU A 545 9.87 -30.11 -2.47
C LEU A 545 9.17 -29.56 -1.23
N THR A 546 7.98 -30.05 -0.90
CA THR A 546 7.12 -29.43 0.13
C THR A 546 7.78 -29.42 1.52
N ALA A 547 8.57 -30.43 1.86
CA ALA A 547 9.30 -30.46 3.14
C ALA A 547 10.52 -29.51 3.18
N ALA A 548 11.11 -29.20 2.02
CA ALA A 548 12.29 -28.34 1.92
C ALA A 548 11.95 -26.84 1.82
N LEU A 549 10.74 -26.53 1.37
CA LEU A 549 10.26 -25.15 1.15
C LEU A 549 8.92 -24.90 1.87
N PRO A 550 8.84 -25.05 3.20
CA PRO A 550 7.63 -24.72 3.94
C PRO A 550 7.34 -23.22 3.83
N GLY A 551 6.10 -22.84 3.52
CA GLY A 551 5.69 -21.43 3.43
C GLY A 551 6.21 -20.66 2.22
N ASP A 552 7.00 -21.26 1.32
CA ASP A 552 7.49 -20.58 0.12
C ASP A 552 6.36 -20.35 -0.89
N TRP A 553 6.07 -19.08 -1.19
CA TRP A 553 5.01 -18.68 -2.11
C TRP A 553 5.18 -19.26 -3.53
N ARG A 554 6.42 -19.57 -3.96
CA ARG A 554 6.70 -20.18 -5.28
C ARG A 554 6.03 -21.54 -5.41
N MET A 555 5.85 -22.26 -4.30
CA MET A 555 5.13 -23.54 -4.28
C MET A 555 3.67 -23.35 -4.68
N ALA A 556 2.99 -22.35 -4.11
CA ALA A 556 1.62 -21.99 -4.48
C ALA A 556 1.55 -21.48 -5.93
N TRP A 557 2.52 -20.66 -6.37
CA TRP A 557 2.59 -20.16 -7.75
C TRP A 557 2.62 -21.29 -8.79
N TYR A 558 3.44 -22.33 -8.57
CA TYR A 558 3.53 -23.45 -9.49
C TYR A 558 2.37 -24.46 -9.34
N ARG A 559 1.84 -24.67 -8.13
CA ARG A 559 0.62 -25.47 -7.92
C ARG A 559 -0.59 -24.84 -8.61
N GLY A 560 -0.75 -23.52 -8.53
CA GLY A 560 -1.81 -22.79 -9.22
C GLY A 560 -1.77 -22.98 -10.74
N GLN A 561 -0.56 -22.96 -11.32
CA GLN A 561 -0.38 -23.25 -12.75
C GLN A 561 -0.69 -24.72 -13.11
N ALA A 562 -0.30 -25.68 -12.27
CA ALA A 562 -0.63 -27.08 -12.51
C ALA A 562 -2.14 -27.32 -12.49
N ARG A 563 -2.85 -26.72 -11.52
CA ARG A 563 -4.31 -26.78 -11.41
C ARG A 563 -5.03 -26.05 -12.54
N LEU A 564 -4.43 -24.98 -13.06
CA LEU A 564 -4.92 -24.29 -14.26
C LEU A 564 -4.87 -25.21 -15.50
N LEU A 565 -3.82 -26.03 -15.64
CA LEU A 565 -3.71 -27.02 -16.73
C LEU A 565 -4.78 -28.12 -16.62
N THR A 566 -5.13 -28.55 -15.40
CA THR A 566 -6.13 -29.60 -15.18
C THR A 566 -7.57 -29.09 -15.21
N GLY A 567 -7.78 -27.76 -15.27
CA GLY A 567 -9.10 -27.14 -15.26
C GLY A 567 -9.73 -27.01 -13.88
N GLU A 568 -8.97 -27.25 -12.80
CA GLU A 568 -9.36 -27.05 -11.41
C GLU A 568 -9.29 -25.56 -11.04
N PHE A 569 -10.17 -24.75 -11.65
CA PHE A 569 -10.07 -23.29 -11.56
C PHE A 569 -10.27 -22.72 -10.14
N PRO A 570 -11.22 -23.21 -9.30
CA PRO A 570 -11.35 -22.72 -7.92
C PRO A 570 -10.09 -22.95 -7.10
N GLU A 571 -9.49 -24.13 -7.22
CA GLU A 571 -8.26 -24.48 -6.52
C GLU A 571 -7.07 -23.71 -7.09
N ALA A 572 -6.99 -23.53 -8.41
CA ALA A 572 -5.97 -22.67 -9.02
C ALA A 572 -6.08 -21.22 -8.51
N ALA A 573 -7.30 -20.69 -8.40
CA ALA A 573 -7.54 -19.35 -7.86
C ALA A 573 -7.08 -19.25 -6.41
N ALA A 574 -7.36 -20.25 -5.56
CA ALA A 574 -6.91 -20.26 -4.17
C ALA A 574 -5.38 -20.24 -4.04
N GLU A 575 -4.66 -20.99 -4.89
CA GLU A 575 -3.19 -20.99 -4.90
C GLU A 575 -2.63 -19.62 -5.35
N PHE A 576 -3.17 -19.00 -6.41
CA PHE A 576 -2.74 -17.67 -6.82
C PHE A 576 -3.15 -16.57 -5.83
N GLU A 577 -4.25 -16.74 -5.12
CA GLU A 577 -4.70 -15.87 -4.03
C GLU A 577 -3.72 -15.93 -2.85
N ALA A 578 -3.19 -17.10 -2.52
CA ALA A 578 -2.12 -17.25 -1.53
C ALA A 578 -0.83 -16.52 -1.97
N VAL A 579 -0.47 -16.59 -3.26
CA VAL A 579 0.65 -15.80 -3.79
C VAL A 579 0.35 -14.31 -3.73
N TYR A 580 -0.89 -13.89 -3.98
CA TYR A 580 -1.27 -12.47 -3.89
C TYR A 580 -1.26 -11.96 -2.44
N ALA A 581 -1.67 -12.79 -1.49
CA ALA A 581 -1.57 -12.48 -0.06
C ALA A 581 -0.11 -12.33 0.38
N ALA A 582 0.78 -13.21 -0.10
CA ALA A 582 2.21 -13.08 0.13
C ALA A 582 2.80 -11.86 -0.59
N LEU A 583 2.47 -11.62 -1.85
CA LEU A 583 3.08 -10.58 -2.68
C LEU A 583 2.03 -9.57 -3.17
N PRO A 584 1.47 -8.74 -2.28
CA PRO A 584 0.38 -7.83 -2.60
C PRO A 584 0.77 -6.73 -3.59
N GLY A 585 2.04 -6.35 -3.66
CA GLY A 585 2.55 -5.36 -4.59
C GLY A 585 2.74 -5.88 -6.02
N GLU A 586 2.67 -7.20 -6.24
CA GLU A 586 3.05 -7.81 -7.51
C GLU A 586 1.90 -7.91 -8.53
N PRO A 587 2.13 -7.55 -9.81
CA PRO A 587 1.12 -7.69 -10.86
C PRO A 587 0.93 -9.14 -11.33
N ALA A 588 1.93 -10.01 -11.15
CA ALA A 588 1.91 -11.39 -11.63
C ALA A 588 0.75 -12.24 -11.05
N PRO A 589 0.53 -12.30 -9.72
CA PRO A 589 -0.61 -13.03 -9.15
C PRO A 589 -1.97 -12.45 -9.58
N LYS A 590 -2.08 -11.12 -9.70
CA LYS A 590 -3.31 -10.46 -10.18
C LYS A 590 -3.63 -10.86 -11.62
N LEU A 591 -2.62 -10.91 -12.49
CA LEU A 591 -2.78 -11.34 -13.87
C LEU A 591 -3.20 -12.82 -13.97
N ALA A 592 -2.62 -13.68 -13.14
CA ALA A 592 -2.98 -15.10 -13.09
C ALA A 592 -4.42 -15.29 -12.60
N LEU A 593 -4.83 -14.60 -11.53
CA LEU A 593 -6.20 -14.58 -11.01
C LEU A 593 -7.20 -14.09 -12.07
N ALA A 594 -6.84 -13.05 -12.85
CA ALA A 594 -7.68 -12.56 -13.93
C ALA A 594 -7.89 -13.63 -15.03
N ALA A 595 -6.82 -14.34 -15.41
CA ALA A 595 -6.88 -15.39 -16.41
C ALA A 595 -7.72 -16.60 -15.94
N VAL A 596 -7.55 -17.01 -14.69
CA VAL A 596 -8.35 -18.10 -14.07
C VAL A 596 -9.82 -17.72 -14.04
N ALA A 597 -10.15 -16.51 -13.55
CA ALA A 597 -11.53 -16.05 -13.47
C ALA A 597 -12.19 -15.93 -14.87
N GLU A 598 -11.43 -15.50 -15.88
CA GLU A 598 -11.91 -15.48 -17.26
C GLU A 598 -12.22 -16.89 -17.79
N LEU A 599 -11.36 -17.88 -17.52
CA LEU A 599 -11.57 -19.27 -17.92
C LEU A 599 -12.79 -19.89 -17.22
N SER A 600 -12.91 -19.70 -15.90
CA SER A 600 -14.06 -20.18 -15.11
C SER A 600 -15.40 -19.67 -15.65
N SER A 601 -15.44 -18.38 -16.04
CA SER A 601 -16.67 -17.78 -16.60
C SER A 601 -17.08 -18.42 -17.94
N GLY A 602 -16.12 -18.97 -18.70
CA GLY A 602 -16.39 -19.67 -19.95
C GLY A 602 -16.96 -21.07 -19.72
N THR A 603 -16.51 -21.77 -18.68
CA THR A 603 -16.93 -23.14 -18.35
C THR A 603 -18.34 -23.19 -17.77
N ASP A 604 -18.71 -22.22 -16.93
CA ASP A 604 -20.06 -22.13 -16.33
C ASP A 604 -21.18 -21.87 -17.37
N SER A 605 -20.84 -21.51 -18.61
CA SER A 605 -21.79 -21.37 -19.73
C SER A 605 -22.16 -22.70 -20.40
N VAL A 606 -21.37 -23.75 -20.17
CA VAL A 606 -21.61 -25.12 -20.64
C VAL A 606 -21.89 -25.94 -19.40
N ALA A 607 -23.17 -26.18 -19.09
CA ALA A 607 -23.63 -26.94 -17.91
C ALA A 607 -22.70 -28.13 -17.59
N THR A 608 -21.77 -27.93 -16.65
CA THR A 608 -20.86 -28.98 -16.22
C THR A 608 -21.62 -29.92 -15.31
N VAL A 609 -21.61 -31.19 -15.70
CA VAL A 609 -22.09 -32.32 -14.91
C VAL A 609 -21.19 -32.46 -13.68
N SER A 610 -21.60 -31.90 -12.55
CA SER A 610 -21.03 -32.21 -11.24
C SER A 610 -21.95 -33.19 -10.52
N GLU A 611 -21.48 -34.43 -10.34
CA GLU A 611 -22.13 -35.58 -9.70
C GLU A 611 -23.55 -35.97 -10.19
N PRO A 612 -23.87 -37.27 -10.35
CA PRO A 612 -25.23 -37.68 -10.65
C PRO A 612 -26.14 -37.41 -9.43
N GLY A 613 -26.81 -36.26 -9.42
CA GLY A 613 -27.90 -35.95 -8.47
C GLY A 613 -27.95 -34.55 -7.87
N LYS A 614 -26.98 -33.66 -8.11
CA LYS A 614 -27.00 -32.27 -7.61
C LYS A 614 -26.76 -31.26 -8.75
N TYR A 615 -27.85 -30.81 -9.37
CA TYR A 615 -27.81 -29.64 -10.25
C TYR A 615 -27.74 -28.40 -9.37
N ALA A 616 -26.71 -27.56 -9.54
CA ALA A 616 -26.80 -26.18 -9.07
C ALA A 616 -27.99 -25.51 -9.78
N ALA A 617 -28.78 -24.73 -9.06
CA ALA A 617 -29.90 -24.05 -9.69
C ALA A 617 -29.37 -23.14 -10.82
N PRO A 618 -30.05 -23.04 -11.98
CA PRO A 618 -29.59 -22.22 -13.11
C PRO A 618 -29.22 -20.77 -12.74
N ASP A 619 -29.88 -20.21 -11.72
CA ASP A 619 -29.63 -18.87 -11.20
C ASP A 619 -28.30 -18.74 -10.43
N GLU A 620 -27.86 -19.80 -9.74
CA GLU A 620 -26.59 -19.84 -8.99
C GLU A 620 -25.39 -19.92 -9.93
N ALA A 621 -25.46 -20.75 -10.98
CA ALA A 621 -24.42 -20.85 -11.99
C ALA A 621 -24.26 -19.52 -12.75
N ALA A 622 -25.37 -18.86 -13.10
CA ALA A 622 -25.35 -17.54 -13.70
C ALA A 622 -24.77 -16.46 -12.76
N ALA A 623 -25.06 -16.53 -11.46
CA ALA A 623 -24.46 -15.63 -10.47
C ALA A 623 -22.94 -15.83 -10.33
N ARG A 624 -22.47 -17.09 -10.30
CA ARG A 624 -21.04 -17.42 -10.24
C ARG A 624 -20.28 -16.98 -11.48
N ALA A 625 -20.87 -17.14 -12.66
CA ALA A 625 -20.30 -16.65 -13.91
C ALA A 625 -20.15 -15.12 -13.91
N ARG A 626 -21.18 -14.39 -13.45
CA ARG A 626 -21.13 -12.91 -13.32
C ARG A 626 -20.05 -12.45 -12.33
N LEU A 627 -19.94 -13.12 -11.18
CA LEU A 627 -18.89 -12.83 -10.21
C LEU A 627 -17.50 -13.05 -10.80
N SER A 628 -17.30 -14.18 -11.49
CA SER A 628 -16.02 -14.51 -12.14
C SER A 628 -15.65 -13.48 -13.22
N MET A 629 -16.62 -13.01 -14.02
CA MET A 629 -16.41 -11.94 -14.99
C MET A 629 -16.00 -10.62 -14.33
N ALA A 630 -16.67 -10.24 -13.23
CA ALA A 630 -16.33 -9.03 -12.48
C ALA A 630 -14.93 -9.12 -11.87
N THR A 631 -14.55 -10.28 -11.32
CA THR A 631 -13.20 -10.54 -10.80
C THR A 631 -12.14 -10.45 -11.89
N ALA A 632 -12.38 -11.05 -13.06
CA ALA A 632 -11.46 -10.96 -14.20
C ALA A 632 -11.27 -9.50 -14.65
N ALA A 633 -12.37 -8.74 -14.79
CA ALA A 633 -12.31 -7.33 -15.14
C ALA A 633 -11.54 -6.50 -14.11
N LYS A 634 -11.81 -6.70 -12.81
CA LYS A 634 -11.13 -6.02 -11.69
C LYS A 634 -9.61 -6.17 -11.80
N TYR A 635 -9.12 -7.41 -11.92
CA TYR A 635 -7.67 -7.66 -11.89
C TYR A 635 -6.97 -7.30 -13.21
N TYR A 636 -7.60 -7.53 -14.37
CA TYR A 636 -7.04 -7.02 -15.63
C TYR A 636 -6.96 -5.50 -15.63
N GLU A 637 -7.98 -4.80 -15.12
CA GLU A 637 -7.97 -3.34 -15.01
C GLU A 637 -6.89 -2.83 -14.05
N LEU A 638 -6.74 -3.45 -12.88
CA LEU A 638 -5.70 -3.08 -11.92
C LEU A 638 -4.30 -3.20 -12.52
N VAL A 639 -4.00 -4.32 -13.18
CA VAL A 639 -2.70 -4.54 -13.85
C VAL A 639 -2.52 -3.55 -15.01
N TRP A 640 -3.50 -3.42 -15.90
CA TRP A 640 -3.39 -2.56 -17.09
C TRP A 640 -3.26 -1.08 -16.76
N ARG A 641 -3.97 -0.61 -15.72
CA ARG A 641 -3.92 0.79 -15.27
C ARG A 641 -2.54 1.13 -14.71
N THR A 642 -1.88 0.18 -14.08
CA THR A 642 -0.60 0.39 -13.40
C THR A 642 0.58 0.22 -14.36
N ASP A 643 0.57 -0.81 -15.20
CA ASP A 643 1.65 -1.09 -16.15
C ASP A 643 1.10 -1.55 -17.52
N ARG A 644 1.28 -0.69 -18.52
CA ARG A 644 0.85 -0.93 -19.91
C ARG A 644 1.76 -1.90 -20.69
N GLY A 645 2.82 -2.42 -20.07
CA GLY A 645 3.60 -3.53 -20.62
C GLY A 645 2.85 -4.86 -20.61
N TYR A 646 1.85 -5.01 -19.75
CA TYR A 646 1.03 -6.22 -19.63
C TYR A 646 -0.11 -6.25 -20.66
N LEU A 647 0.24 -6.48 -21.93
CA LEU A 647 -0.72 -6.49 -23.04
C LEU A 647 -1.84 -7.53 -22.87
N SER A 648 -1.57 -8.67 -22.24
CA SER A 648 -2.61 -9.67 -21.91
C SER A 648 -3.74 -9.05 -21.07
N ALA A 649 -3.41 -8.09 -20.20
CA ALA A 649 -4.39 -7.38 -19.38
C ALA A 649 -5.26 -6.42 -20.21
N ALA A 650 -4.69 -5.72 -21.21
CA ALA A 650 -5.48 -4.90 -22.12
C ALA A 650 -6.52 -5.71 -22.89
N PHE A 651 -6.09 -6.81 -23.53
CA PHE A 651 -6.99 -7.66 -24.28
C PHE A 651 -8.01 -8.37 -23.38
N GLY A 652 -7.57 -8.85 -22.21
CA GLY A 652 -8.45 -9.44 -21.19
C GLY A 652 -9.54 -8.49 -20.74
N LEU A 653 -9.17 -7.26 -20.36
CA LEU A 653 -10.12 -6.23 -19.96
C LEU A 653 -11.08 -5.86 -21.08
N ALA A 654 -10.59 -5.71 -22.31
CA ALA A 654 -11.45 -5.43 -23.47
C ALA A 654 -12.47 -6.56 -23.71
N ARG A 655 -12.08 -7.83 -23.57
CA ARG A 655 -13.01 -8.96 -23.65
C ARG A 655 -14.05 -8.93 -22.53
N GLN A 656 -13.66 -8.66 -21.29
CA GLN A 656 -14.61 -8.61 -20.17
C GLN A 656 -15.59 -7.44 -20.30
N ARG A 657 -15.12 -6.23 -20.67
CA ARG A 657 -15.99 -5.07 -20.93
C ARG A 657 -16.97 -5.34 -22.07
N ARG A 658 -16.50 -5.94 -23.16
CA ARG A 658 -17.37 -6.35 -24.27
C ARG A 658 -18.44 -7.35 -23.83
N ARG A 659 -18.06 -8.39 -23.07
CA ARG A 659 -19.03 -9.38 -22.53
C ARG A 659 -20.04 -8.72 -21.58
N GLY A 660 -19.64 -7.70 -20.84
CA GLY A 660 -20.51 -6.86 -20.01
C GLY A 660 -21.35 -5.84 -20.79
N GLY A 661 -21.20 -5.75 -22.12
CA GLY A 661 -21.93 -4.82 -22.99
C GLY A 661 -21.25 -3.47 -23.21
N ASP A 662 -20.19 -3.14 -22.46
CA ASP A 662 -19.40 -1.91 -22.57
C ASP A 662 -18.39 -2.01 -23.73
N ARG A 663 -18.87 -1.85 -24.96
CA ARG A 663 -18.04 -1.92 -26.17
C ARG A 663 -17.15 -0.69 -26.32
N ASP A 664 -17.65 0.50 -25.98
CA ASP A 664 -16.89 1.74 -26.10
C ASP A 664 -15.72 1.74 -25.11
N GLY A 665 -15.94 1.29 -23.88
CA GLY A 665 -14.88 1.10 -22.90
C GLY A 665 -13.90 -0.01 -23.28
N ALA A 666 -14.33 -1.06 -23.98
CA ALA A 666 -13.43 -2.09 -24.52
C ALA A 666 -12.54 -1.54 -25.64
N VAL A 667 -13.10 -0.76 -26.58
CA VAL A 667 -12.33 -0.09 -27.63
C VAL A 667 -11.36 0.93 -27.04
N ALA A 668 -11.80 1.72 -26.05
CA ALA A 668 -10.95 2.69 -25.37
C ALA A 668 -9.73 2.04 -24.68
N VAL A 669 -9.87 0.83 -24.14
CA VAL A 669 -8.73 0.07 -23.58
C VAL A 669 -7.76 -0.34 -24.68
N LEU A 670 -8.26 -0.88 -25.79
CA LEU A 670 -7.42 -1.28 -26.93
C LEU A 670 -6.72 -0.06 -27.55
N ASP A 671 -7.34 1.13 -27.52
CA ASP A 671 -6.80 2.41 -27.99
C ASP A 671 -5.62 2.91 -27.17
N GLN A 672 -5.45 2.41 -25.93
CA GLN A 672 -4.32 2.76 -25.08
C GLN A 672 -3.06 1.93 -25.35
N VAL A 673 -3.13 0.90 -26.20
CA VAL A 673 -1.97 0.10 -26.59
C VAL A 673 -1.00 0.97 -27.39
N ASP A 674 0.26 0.99 -26.97
CA ASP A 674 1.30 1.85 -27.55
C ASP A 674 1.53 1.54 -29.04
N PRO A 675 1.61 2.54 -29.93
CA PRO A 675 1.91 2.36 -31.36
C PRO A 675 3.22 1.62 -31.68
N GLY A 676 4.20 1.64 -30.77
CA GLY A 676 5.45 0.90 -30.86
C GLY A 676 5.35 -0.57 -30.44
N SER A 677 4.20 -1.02 -29.91
CA SER A 677 3.98 -2.42 -29.54
C SER A 677 3.89 -3.33 -30.75
N ALA A 678 4.49 -4.53 -30.67
CA ALA A 678 4.35 -5.58 -31.68
C ALA A 678 2.89 -6.04 -31.89
N LEU A 679 2.01 -5.81 -30.91
CA LEU A 679 0.59 -6.14 -30.98
C LEU A 679 -0.31 -4.92 -31.20
N PHE A 680 0.25 -3.76 -31.56
CA PHE A 680 -0.56 -2.58 -31.85
C PHE A 680 -1.60 -2.86 -32.94
N THR A 681 -1.15 -3.44 -34.05
CA THR A 681 -2.01 -3.86 -35.16
C THR A 681 -3.12 -4.81 -34.70
N GLU A 682 -2.78 -5.81 -33.87
CA GLU A 682 -3.74 -6.75 -33.31
C GLU A 682 -4.80 -6.03 -32.46
N ALA A 683 -4.39 -5.07 -31.64
CA ALA A 683 -5.30 -4.27 -30.82
C ALA A 683 -6.25 -3.41 -31.67
N ARG A 684 -5.75 -2.83 -32.79
CA ARG A 684 -6.60 -2.08 -33.73
C ARG A 684 -7.62 -2.99 -34.42
N ILE A 685 -7.22 -4.19 -34.81
CA ILE A 685 -8.12 -5.21 -35.40
C ILE A 685 -9.19 -5.59 -34.36
N ALA A 686 -8.77 -5.93 -33.15
CA ALA A 686 -9.65 -6.28 -32.04
C ALA A 686 -10.67 -5.16 -31.72
N ALA A 687 -10.29 -3.89 -31.88
CA ALA A 687 -11.18 -2.75 -31.69
C ALA A 687 -12.28 -2.72 -32.76
N VAL A 688 -11.92 -2.90 -34.04
CA VAL A 688 -12.90 -3.00 -35.15
C VAL A 688 -13.84 -4.18 -34.92
N GLU A 689 -13.30 -5.35 -34.56
CA GLU A 689 -14.11 -6.54 -34.29
C GLU A 689 -15.04 -6.34 -33.09
N THR A 690 -14.59 -5.65 -32.04
CA THR A 690 -15.39 -5.33 -30.85
C THR A 690 -16.57 -4.42 -31.18
N LEU A 691 -16.40 -3.43 -32.07
CA LEU A 691 -17.48 -2.55 -32.51
C LEU A 691 -18.59 -3.31 -33.23
N LEU A 692 -18.22 -4.29 -34.06
CA LEU A 692 -19.11 -5.00 -34.98
C LEU A 692 -19.69 -6.31 -34.41
N ALA A 693 -19.01 -6.95 -33.46
CA ALA A 693 -19.39 -8.27 -32.97
C ALA A 693 -20.78 -8.33 -32.31
N GLU A 694 -21.52 -9.40 -32.65
CA GLU A 694 -22.79 -9.81 -32.03
C GLU A 694 -23.88 -8.72 -32.04
N ARG A 695 -23.82 -7.79 -33.01
CA ARG A 695 -24.90 -6.82 -33.24
C ARG A 695 -25.83 -7.31 -34.34
N ASP A 696 -27.13 -7.14 -34.13
CA ASP A 696 -28.07 -7.14 -35.25
C ASP A 696 -27.72 -5.95 -36.15
N SER A 697 -27.51 -6.21 -37.44
CA SER A 697 -27.13 -5.19 -38.41
C SER A 697 -28.14 -4.04 -38.48
N ALA A 698 -29.42 -4.28 -38.14
CA ALA A 698 -30.44 -3.25 -38.07
C ALA A 698 -30.27 -2.26 -36.89
N SER A 699 -29.55 -2.67 -35.85
CA SER A 699 -29.34 -1.93 -34.60
C SER A 699 -28.05 -1.11 -34.56
N ILE A 700 -27.17 -1.26 -35.55
CA ILE A 700 -25.89 -0.56 -35.61
C ILE A 700 -26.15 0.90 -35.98
N ALA A 701 -25.61 1.84 -35.19
CA ALA A 701 -25.63 3.26 -35.56
C ALA A 701 -24.64 3.52 -36.70
N GLU A 702 -24.98 4.42 -37.62
CA GLU A 702 -24.10 4.76 -38.75
C GLU A 702 -22.72 5.25 -38.30
N SER A 703 -22.67 6.02 -37.21
CA SER A 703 -21.41 6.49 -36.60
C SER A 703 -20.46 5.34 -36.23
N VAL A 704 -20.99 4.21 -35.74
CA VAL A 704 -20.20 3.01 -35.40
C VAL A 704 -19.66 2.33 -36.66
N LEU A 705 -20.45 2.26 -37.74
CA LEU A 705 -20.00 1.74 -39.02
C LEU A 705 -18.89 2.61 -39.63
N ARG A 706 -19.04 3.94 -39.54
CA ARG A 706 -18.04 4.89 -40.02
C ARG A 706 -16.75 4.84 -39.20
N ASP A 707 -16.83 4.75 -37.87
CA ASP A 707 -15.65 4.56 -37.01
C ASP A 707 -14.92 3.24 -37.32
N ALA A 708 -15.66 2.14 -37.43
CA ALA A 708 -15.08 0.84 -37.81
C ALA A 708 -14.39 0.90 -39.19
N ALA A 709 -14.98 1.59 -40.17
CA ALA A 709 -14.38 1.80 -41.48
C ALA A 709 -13.15 2.70 -41.45
N GLU A 710 -13.18 3.81 -40.70
CA GLU A 710 -12.04 4.71 -40.54
C GLU A 710 -10.85 3.98 -39.92
N ARG A 711 -11.10 3.21 -38.85
CA ARG A 711 -10.09 2.36 -38.20
C ARG A 711 -9.54 1.32 -39.17
N ALA A 712 -10.41 0.57 -39.85
CA ALA A 712 -10.00 -0.44 -40.82
C ALA A 712 -9.21 0.14 -42.01
N GLY A 713 -9.52 1.37 -42.44
CA GLY A 713 -8.82 2.07 -43.51
C GLY A 713 -7.42 2.56 -43.12
N ARG A 714 -7.19 2.84 -41.83
CA ARG A 714 -5.88 3.25 -41.29
C ARG A 714 -4.95 2.09 -40.95
N LEU A 715 -5.45 0.85 -40.98
CA LEU A 715 -4.64 -0.33 -40.72
C LEU A 715 -3.59 -0.51 -41.84
N ALA A 716 -2.34 -0.11 -41.56
CA ALA A 716 -1.19 -0.53 -42.34
C ALA A 716 -0.86 -1.99 -41.97
N LEU A 717 -1.35 -2.94 -42.76
CA LEU A 717 -1.19 -4.37 -42.51
C LEU A 717 -0.16 -4.95 -43.46
N ASP A 718 0.87 -5.57 -42.91
CA ASP A 718 1.88 -6.31 -43.68
C ASP A 718 1.23 -7.49 -44.44
N SER A 719 0.14 -8.05 -43.88
CA SER A 719 -0.65 -9.10 -44.51
C SER A 719 -1.84 -8.51 -45.28
N LYS A 720 -1.79 -8.63 -46.62
CA LYS A 720 -2.90 -8.29 -47.52
C LYS A 720 -4.18 -9.07 -47.18
N ARG A 721 -4.02 -10.35 -46.82
CA ARG A 721 -5.12 -11.23 -46.39
C ARG A 721 -5.82 -10.66 -45.16
N ARG A 722 -5.06 -10.34 -44.11
CA ARG A 722 -5.61 -9.82 -42.86
C ARG A 722 -6.35 -8.50 -43.05
N GLY A 723 -5.84 -7.63 -43.93
CA GLY A 723 -6.53 -6.39 -44.25
C GLY A 723 -7.80 -6.57 -45.06
N ALA A 724 -7.82 -7.52 -45.98
CA ALA A 724 -9.04 -7.86 -46.70
C ALA A 724 -10.09 -8.49 -45.77
N GLU A 725 -9.69 -9.29 -44.77
CA GLU A 725 -10.58 -9.86 -43.76
C GLU A 725 -11.29 -8.77 -42.92
N VAL A 726 -10.54 -7.79 -42.39
CA VAL A 726 -11.12 -6.71 -41.56
C VAL A 726 -12.04 -5.81 -42.40
N ARG A 727 -11.60 -5.39 -43.59
CA ARG A 727 -12.47 -4.61 -44.50
C ARG A 727 -13.73 -5.36 -44.89
N ARG A 728 -13.63 -6.67 -45.13
CA ARG A 728 -14.78 -7.53 -45.42
C ARG A 728 -15.77 -7.55 -44.26
N GLN A 729 -15.31 -7.63 -43.00
CA GLN A 729 -16.19 -7.59 -41.83
C GLN A 729 -16.99 -6.28 -41.78
N VAL A 730 -16.31 -5.13 -41.92
CA VAL A 730 -16.96 -3.80 -41.93
C VAL A 730 -18.00 -3.70 -43.06
N LEU A 731 -17.63 -4.07 -44.28
CA LEU A 731 -18.54 -4.00 -45.43
C LEU A 731 -19.70 -5.01 -45.32
N SER A 732 -19.49 -6.17 -44.68
CA SER A 732 -20.57 -7.13 -44.44
C SER A 732 -21.60 -6.55 -43.47
N ALA A 733 -21.14 -5.90 -42.41
CA ALA A 733 -22.01 -5.21 -41.46
C ALA A 733 -22.79 -4.05 -42.13
N ALA A 734 -22.11 -3.25 -42.97
CA ALA A 734 -22.75 -2.18 -43.74
C ALA A 734 -23.81 -2.72 -44.73
N LEU A 735 -23.54 -3.85 -45.40
CA LEU A 735 -24.52 -4.48 -46.29
C LEU A 735 -25.75 -4.98 -45.52
N GLY A 736 -25.55 -5.59 -44.35
CA GLY A 736 -26.63 -5.99 -43.46
C GLY A 736 -27.47 -4.80 -43.00
N TRP A 737 -26.81 -3.69 -42.64
CA TRP A 737 -27.45 -2.45 -42.21
C TRP A 737 -28.31 -1.82 -43.30
N LEU A 738 -27.81 -1.76 -44.54
CA LEU A 738 -28.56 -1.30 -45.70
C LEU A 738 -29.75 -2.22 -46.01
N ARG A 739 -29.56 -3.54 -45.95
CA ARG A 739 -30.63 -4.53 -46.17
C ARG A 739 -31.73 -4.47 -45.11
N ALA A 740 -31.42 -3.98 -43.91
CA ALA A 740 -32.40 -3.69 -42.88
C ALA A 740 -33.21 -2.39 -43.14
N GLY A 741 -33.01 -1.73 -44.28
CA GLY A 741 -33.77 -0.55 -44.70
C GLY A 741 -33.24 0.78 -44.14
N ARG A 742 -32.05 0.79 -43.53
CA ARG A 742 -31.39 2.00 -43.07
C ARG A 742 -30.82 2.80 -44.24
N LYS A 743 -30.72 4.12 -44.10
CA LYS A 743 -30.22 5.05 -45.12
C LYS A 743 -29.09 5.88 -44.54
N PRO A 744 -28.02 6.12 -45.32
CA PRO A 744 -26.90 6.93 -44.86
C PRO A 744 -27.33 8.39 -44.66
N ASP A 745 -26.73 9.04 -43.66
CA ASP A 745 -26.95 10.47 -43.36
C ASP A 745 -26.35 11.38 -44.44
N ASP A 746 -25.29 10.91 -45.13
CA ASP A 746 -24.60 11.62 -46.21
C ASP A 746 -24.11 10.67 -47.33
N ASP A 747 -23.59 11.24 -48.42
CA ASP A 747 -23.02 10.49 -49.55
C ASP A 747 -21.53 10.12 -49.37
N ALA A 748 -20.95 10.30 -48.17
CA ALA A 748 -19.54 10.05 -47.97
C ALA A 748 -19.23 8.53 -48.06
N PRO A 749 -18.18 8.14 -48.82
CA PRO A 749 -17.89 6.74 -49.09
C PRO A 749 -17.41 5.98 -47.84
N LEU A 750 -17.75 4.71 -47.74
CA LEU A 750 -17.25 3.77 -46.73
C LEU A 750 -16.13 2.91 -47.34
N LEU A 751 -14.91 3.02 -46.78
CA LEU A 751 -13.72 2.32 -47.30
C LEU A 751 -13.47 2.55 -48.80
N GLY A 752 -13.77 3.75 -49.29
CA GLY A 752 -13.59 4.15 -50.69
C GLY A 752 -14.67 3.66 -51.66
N ALA A 753 -15.75 3.06 -51.17
CA ALA A 753 -16.93 2.70 -51.96
C ALA A 753 -18.16 3.55 -51.52
N PRO A 754 -19.07 3.92 -52.45
CA PRO A 754 -20.32 4.58 -52.07
C PRO A 754 -21.08 3.75 -51.02
N LEU A 755 -21.64 4.41 -49.99
CA LEU A 755 -22.43 3.76 -48.94
C LEU A 755 -23.87 3.46 -49.44
N ASN A 756 -23.95 2.66 -50.50
CA ASN A 756 -25.19 2.09 -51.03
C ASN A 756 -24.97 0.61 -51.34
N GLU A 757 -26.05 -0.11 -51.65
CA GLU A 757 -26.01 -1.57 -51.76
C GLU A 757 -25.02 -2.06 -52.83
N ASP A 758 -24.97 -1.40 -53.99
CA ASP A 758 -24.08 -1.75 -55.09
C ASP A 758 -22.61 -1.39 -54.80
N GLY A 759 -22.36 -0.25 -54.18
CA GLY A 759 -21.03 0.18 -53.76
C GLY A 759 -20.42 -0.77 -52.73
N VAL A 760 -21.18 -1.10 -51.69
CA VAL A 760 -20.75 -2.03 -50.63
C VAL A 760 -20.54 -3.45 -51.19
N ARG A 761 -21.42 -3.93 -52.07
CA ARG A 761 -21.24 -5.22 -52.78
C ARG A 761 -19.97 -5.25 -53.62
N THR A 762 -19.67 -4.18 -54.36
CA THR A 762 -18.44 -4.05 -55.14
C THR A 762 -17.20 -4.12 -54.23
N GLY A 763 -17.26 -3.44 -53.08
CA GLY A 763 -16.21 -3.50 -52.06
C GLY A 763 -16.01 -4.91 -51.50
N LEU A 764 -17.11 -5.62 -51.19
CA LEU A 764 -17.07 -7.00 -50.69
C LEU A 764 -16.51 -7.97 -51.74
N GLU A 765 -16.94 -7.86 -52.99
CA GLU A 765 -16.39 -8.65 -54.09
C GLU A 765 -14.86 -8.48 -54.18
N ARG A 766 -14.37 -7.24 -54.09
CA ARG A 766 -12.93 -6.96 -54.08
C ARG A 766 -12.23 -7.65 -52.90
N CYS A 767 -12.80 -7.58 -51.70
CA CYS A 767 -12.24 -8.23 -50.52
C CYS A 767 -12.20 -9.75 -50.67
N TYR A 768 -13.28 -10.40 -51.14
CA TYR A 768 -13.27 -11.85 -51.37
C TYR A 768 -12.26 -12.28 -52.44
N ARG A 769 -12.09 -11.49 -53.50
CA ARG A 769 -11.06 -11.74 -54.53
C ARG A 769 -9.64 -11.52 -54.00
N ASP A 770 -9.42 -10.53 -53.15
CA ASP A 770 -8.14 -10.32 -52.46
C ASP A 770 -7.81 -11.53 -51.55
N LEU A 771 -8.78 -11.99 -50.76
CA LEU A 771 -8.63 -13.18 -49.91
C LEU A 771 -8.36 -14.44 -50.73
N ALA A 772 -9.05 -14.63 -51.87
CA ALA A 772 -8.84 -15.77 -52.74
C ALA A 772 -7.42 -15.79 -53.34
N ARG A 773 -6.86 -14.62 -53.67
CA ARG A 773 -5.47 -14.52 -54.18
C ARG A 773 -4.43 -14.94 -53.14
N GLU A 774 -4.70 -14.68 -51.86
CA GLU A 774 -3.81 -15.00 -50.74
C GLU A 774 -4.12 -16.36 -50.08
N ALA A 775 -5.16 -17.07 -50.54
CA ALA A 775 -5.51 -18.38 -50.01
C ALA A 775 -4.44 -19.42 -50.39
N GLU A 776 -3.91 -20.14 -49.40
CA GLU A 776 -2.90 -21.18 -49.60
C GLU A 776 -3.50 -22.46 -50.20
N ASP A 777 -4.73 -22.78 -49.80
CA ASP A 777 -5.47 -23.96 -50.22
C ASP A 777 -6.39 -23.68 -51.44
N SER A 778 -6.45 -24.64 -52.37
CA SER A 778 -7.22 -24.49 -53.61
C SER A 778 -8.73 -24.53 -53.37
N TRP A 779 -9.21 -25.32 -52.40
CA TRP A 779 -10.63 -25.37 -52.04
C TRP A 779 -11.09 -24.08 -51.36
N ALA A 780 -10.29 -23.56 -50.42
CA ALA A 780 -10.53 -22.27 -49.80
C ALA A 780 -10.58 -21.14 -50.85
N ARG A 781 -9.67 -21.17 -51.84
CA ARG A 781 -9.69 -20.22 -52.96
C ARG A 781 -10.98 -20.30 -53.78
N ILE A 782 -11.41 -21.51 -54.17
CA ILE A 782 -12.65 -21.71 -54.94
C ILE A 782 -13.85 -21.18 -54.16
N ALA A 783 -13.97 -21.54 -52.88
CA ALA A 783 -15.06 -21.07 -52.02
C ALA A 783 -15.11 -19.53 -51.93
N LEU A 784 -13.95 -18.87 -51.78
CA LEU A 784 -13.89 -17.40 -51.74
C LEU A 784 -14.26 -16.76 -53.08
N VAL A 785 -13.90 -17.36 -54.21
CA VAL A 785 -14.30 -16.89 -55.55
C VAL A 785 -15.81 -17.05 -55.77
N GLU A 786 -16.40 -18.17 -55.32
CA GLU A 786 -17.85 -18.36 -55.38
C GLU A 786 -18.62 -17.32 -54.55
N GLN A 787 -18.12 -17.00 -53.35
CA GLN A 787 -18.67 -15.92 -52.53
C GLN A 787 -18.54 -14.57 -53.24
N ALA A 788 -17.40 -14.28 -53.87
CA ALA A 788 -17.20 -13.06 -54.66
C ALA A 788 -18.20 -12.94 -55.83
N ASN A 789 -18.48 -14.05 -56.52
CA ASN A 789 -19.45 -14.07 -57.60
C ASN A 789 -20.90 -13.91 -57.10
N THR A 790 -21.21 -14.50 -55.95
CA THR A 790 -22.55 -14.42 -55.34
C THR A 790 -22.88 -13.01 -54.87
N ILE A 791 -21.88 -12.27 -54.35
CA ILE A 791 -22.08 -10.92 -53.80
C ILE A 791 -22.01 -9.81 -54.86
N ARG A 792 -21.56 -10.11 -56.09
CA ARG A 792 -21.38 -9.14 -57.17
C ARG A 792 -22.68 -8.33 -57.43
N PRO A 793 -22.62 -7.00 -57.59
CA PRO A 793 -23.78 -6.20 -57.96
C PRO A 793 -24.38 -6.68 -59.29
N ARG A 794 -25.71 -6.71 -59.39
CA ARG A 794 -26.38 -7.02 -60.65
C ARG A 794 -26.36 -5.79 -61.53
N THR A 795 -25.49 -5.77 -62.54
CA THR A 795 -25.59 -4.81 -63.63
C THR A 795 -26.88 -5.08 -64.40
N THR A 796 -27.86 -4.18 -64.29
CA THR A 796 -28.97 -4.09 -65.24
C THR A 796 -28.39 -3.54 -66.55
N LEU A 797 -28.30 -4.41 -67.57
CA LEU A 797 -28.05 -4.01 -68.95
C LEU A 797 -29.30 -3.33 -69.54
#